data_AF-A0A8T8SZ64-F1
#
_entry.id   AF-A0A8T8SZ64-F1
#
_cell.length_a   1.000
_cell.length_b   1.000
_cell.length_c   1.000
_cell.angle_alpha   90.00
_cell.angle_beta   90.00
_cell.angle_gamma   90.00
#
_symmetry.space_group_name_H-M   'P 1'
#
loop_
_entity.id
_entity.type
_entity.pdbx_description
1 polymer ?
#
loop_
_entity_poly.entity_id
_entity_poly.type
_entity_poly.pdbx_seq_one_letter_code
_entity_poly.pdbx_strand_id
1 'polypeptide(L)'
;MAAAPSFTSTCVDGTSFGPSSDCRVFDFSTLFENTLLVLLPNLMFVGLFIFIQLPRLLRKTRVRPPPRSSDSKHRALAALGIPWTTYVPTNEHELKTMERPMDPETLPLRLDWLGLSRILFALIGVVLAAALLGLGQNELAHDPETYAALGGWSFTMAQTLHLFGALSLVVAVWSERLYTRGGAFLVPFYILCSILFDGARLRTFNMIDIPLANGAAVQHSIRATSFFRVFAASIGIKVLLLATESVNTDGGETAEGRATWFNRLGFFWLFPLMSTGYRRALKMDDLPQLDNSFSTGLLSQRFSSIWNFSEQARLKKQGISTKPFLSSIIRAFPYVAYGPVLSKLVITAITLAQPYLISNVIRFVESWGLQTAGGPAAQPVELGWSLAGAFALCYTINALGQGVFWWITTQNGVTLRGLLIGQLYAKSLRIHLAETGTLGSAGAVNLMSADVERVIQAVNPFHELWSGIITICIGLYILYAQIGALFVVPLVVTFILICSASLGINLGKWQKEWGERTEQRLAVTSSMAHSAPRSRNGLSLQVSDDPRKCVFFANIGQGTLLVSTFAALAITTQIHPNYPHPFDQITVFTALSALNVVTYPVLMLGQHFALSFAAYASFKRVENFLLMEEKETNAPVADDEAENFSAKAIDHQGPSTPIIKCEDATLQWSPKGDPINGE
;
A
#
# COMPACT_ATOMS: atom_id res chain seq x y z
N MET A 1 -4.13 -48.27 3.73
CA MET A 1 -4.29 -48.51 5.17
C MET A 1 -3.05 -47.98 5.88
N ALA A 2 -3.06 -46.70 6.25
CA ALA A 2 -2.10 -46.19 7.23
C ALA A 2 -2.67 -46.53 8.61
N ALA A 3 -1.88 -47.18 9.47
CA ALA A 3 -2.28 -47.44 10.84
C ALA A 3 -2.67 -46.11 11.50
N ALA A 4 -3.80 -46.09 12.23
CA ALA A 4 -4.11 -44.98 13.10
C ALA A 4 -2.89 -44.74 14.01
N PRO A 5 -2.41 -43.50 14.17
CA PRO A 5 -1.29 -43.23 15.06
C PRO A 5 -1.70 -43.73 16.44
N SER A 6 -0.97 -44.72 16.94
CA SER A 6 -1.03 -45.09 18.34
C SER A 6 -0.66 -43.83 19.11
N PHE A 7 -1.62 -43.23 19.81
CA PHE A 7 -1.39 -42.12 20.74
C PHE A 7 -0.52 -42.63 21.90
N THR A 8 0.79 -42.76 21.65
CA THR A 8 1.80 -42.82 22.70
C THR A 8 1.84 -41.43 23.33
N SER A 9 1.56 -41.36 24.63
CA SER A 9 1.44 -40.14 25.46
C SER A 9 2.73 -39.33 25.61
N THR A 10 3.73 -39.54 24.76
CA THR A 10 5.04 -38.86 24.73
C THR A 10 5.21 -38.13 23.40
N CYS A 11 5.12 -36.80 23.39
CA CYS A 11 5.31 -36.02 22.18
C CYS A 11 6.69 -35.35 22.13
N VAL A 12 7.67 -36.01 21.49
CA VAL A 12 9.07 -35.55 21.40
C VAL A 12 9.40 -35.09 19.97
N ASP A 13 8.55 -34.23 19.40
CA ASP A 13 8.82 -33.58 18.10
C ASP A 13 9.63 -32.27 18.26
N GLY A 14 10.34 -32.13 19.37
CA GLY A 14 11.00 -30.87 19.72
C GLY A 14 12.11 -30.47 18.75
N THR A 15 12.72 -31.45 18.08
CA THR A 15 13.90 -31.25 17.23
C THR A 15 13.62 -31.41 15.74
N SER A 16 12.44 -31.89 15.35
CA SER A 16 12.05 -31.96 13.95
C SER A 16 11.62 -30.58 13.45
N PHE A 17 12.05 -30.18 12.25
CA PHE A 17 11.57 -28.94 11.63
C PHE A 17 10.42 -29.28 10.69
N GLY A 18 9.20 -28.87 11.04
CA GLY A 18 8.04 -29.19 10.21
C GLY A 18 6.82 -28.32 10.50
N PRO A 19 5.99 -28.05 9.47
CA PRO A 19 4.71 -27.34 9.63
C PRO A 19 3.63 -28.21 10.27
N SER A 20 3.94 -29.43 10.70
CA SER A 20 3.06 -30.35 11.42
C SER A 20 3.85 -31.10 12.47
N SER A 21 3.29 -31.25 13.67
CA SER A 21 3.73 -32.23 14.66
C SER A 21 3.06 -33.58 14.39
N ASP A 22 3.81 -34.66 14.54
CA ASP A 22 3.37 -36.04 14.42
C ASP A 22 2.60 -36.49 15.67
N CYS A 23 2.80 -35.81 16.80
CA CYS A 23 2.20 -36.16 18.09
C CYS A 23 1.24 -35.11 18.69
N ARG A 24 1.25 -33.86 18.22
CA ARG A 24 0.25 -32.83 18.58
C ARG A 24 -0.62 -32.47 17.38
N VAL A 25 -1.92 -32.66 17.56
CA VAL A 25 -2.92 -32.43 16.50
C VAL A 25 -3.15 -30.94 16.30
N PHE A 26 -2.99 -30.47 15.05
CA PHE A 26 -3.05 -29.04 14.67
C PHE A 26 -2.06 -28.15 15.41
N ASP A 27 -0.83 -28.65 15.49
CA ASP A 27 0.28 -27.95 16.08
C ASP A 27 1.52 -28.04 15.19
N PHE A 28 2.42 -27.07 15.35
CA PHE A 28 3.71 -27.07 14.70
C PHE A 28 4.73 -27.83 15.56
N SER A 29 5.83 -28.24 14.94
CA SER A 29 6.97 -28.66 15.74
C SER A 29 7.50 -27.45 16.53
N THR A 30 7.95 -27.65 17.78
CA THR A 30 8.38 -26.51 18.62
C THR A 30 9.61 -25.81 18.04
N LEU A 31 10.47 -26.53 17.32
CA LEU A 31 11.55 -25.95 16.51
C LEU A 31 11.01 -25.01 15.41
N PHE A 32 9.96 -25.42 14.68
CA PHE A 32 9.32 -24.59 13.66
C PHE A 32 8.71 -23.33 14.29
N GLU A 33 8.01 -23.47 15.41
CA GLU A 33 7.43 -22.32 16.14
C GLU A 33 8.49 -21.35 16.62
N ASN A 34 9.53 -21.83 17.31
CA ASN A 34 10.61 -20.99 17.80
C ASN A 34 11.28 -20.24 16.65
N THR A 35 11.43 -20.88 15.49
CA THR A 35 12.07 -20.28 14.32
C THR A 35 11.18 -19.25 13.62
N LEU A 36 9.94 -19.60 13.28
CA LEU A 36 9.09 -18.76 12.44
C LEU A 36 8.17 -17.82 13.22
N LEU A 37 7.78 -18.18 14.43
CA LEU A 37 6.88 -17.37 15.27
C LEU A 37 7.64 -16.43 16.21
N VAL A 38 8.93 -16.69 16.48
CA VAL A 38 9.75 -15.86 17.38
C VAL A 38 11.00 -15.33 16.70
N LEU A 39 11.89 -16.20 16.21
CA LEU A 39 13.19 -15.75 15.71
C LEU A 39 13.03 -14.82 14.50
N LEU A 40 12.27 -15.24 13.49
CA LEU A 40 12.07 -14.45 12.29
C LEU A 40 11.37 -13.10 12.56
N PRO A 41 10.24 -13.02 13.30
CA PRO A 41 9.58 -11.75 13.58
C PRO A 41 10.44 -10.78 14.41
N ASN A 42 11.17 -11.27 15.42
CA ASN A 42 12.07 -10.43 16.22
C ASN A 42 13.25 -9.93 15.38
N LEU A 43 13.86 -10.80 14.57
CA LEU A 43 14.98 -10.42 13.69
C LEU A 43 14.53 -9.37 12.67
N MET A 44 13.36 -9.56 12.07
CA MET A 44 12.77 -8.59 11.16
C MET A 44 12.47 -7.26 11.86
N PHE A 45 11.86 -7.29 13.04
CA PHE A 45 11.54 -6.07 13.78
C PHE A 45 12.80 -5.29 14.16
N VAL A 46 13.78 -5.97 14.77
CA VAL A 46 15.07 -5.36 15.17
C VAL A 46 15.80 -4.82 13.96
N GLY A 47 15.89 -5.59 12.87
CA GLY A 47 16.54 -5.16 11.62
C GLY A 47 15.87 -3.96 10.97
N LEU A 48 14.54 -4.01 10.79
CA LEU A 48 13.77 -2.89 10.23
C LEU A 48 13.85 -1.65 11.12
N PHE A 49 13.80 -1.83 12.44
CA PHE A 49 13.90 -0.73 13.37
C PHE A 49 15.28 -0.06 13.32
N ILE A 50 16.36 -0.83 13.47
CA ILE A 50 17.72 -0.30 13.55
C ILE A 50 18.19 0.28 12.21
N PHE A 51 17.96 -0.42 11.10
CA PHE A 51 18.55 -0.03 9.82
C PHE A 51 17.68 0.92 9.00
N ILE A 52 16.35 0.96 9.24
CA ILE A 52 15.43 1.74 8.41
C ILE A 52 14.71 2.79 9.24
N GLN A 53 14.00 2.39 10.29
CA GLN A 53 13.11 3.29 11.02
C GLN A 53 13.89 4.31 11.87
N LEU A 54 14.82 3.85 12.70
CA LEU A 54 15.58 4.71 13.60
C LEU A 54 16.37 5.79 12.84
N PRO A 55 17.12 5.50 11.76
CA PRO A 55 17.79 6.54 10.98
C PRO A 55 16.81 7.54 10.34
N ARG A 56 15.64 7.08 9.90
CA ARG A 56 14.58 7.96 9.37
C ARG A 56 14.02 8.87 10.44
N LEU A 57 13.78 8.36 11.66
CA LEU A 57 13.30 9.15 12.79
C LEU A 57 14.35 10.18 13.24
N LEU A 58 15.62 9.78 13.34
CA LEU A 58 16.71 10.66 13.75
C LEU A 58 17.00 11.80 12.76
N ARG A 59 16.62 11.63 11.48
CA ARG A 59 16.69 12.70 10.46
C ARG A 59 15.55 13.71 10.58
N LYS A 60 14.46 13.38 11.29
CA LYS A 60 13.37 14.32 11.54
C LYS A 60 13.75 15.27 12.67
N THR A 61 13.25 16.49 12.60
CA THR A 61 13.25 17.41 13.74
C THR A 61 12.47 16.77 14.89
N ARG A 62 13.00 16.87 16.11
CA ARG A 62 12.23 16.49 17.30
C ARG A 62 11.01 17.41 17.38
N VAL A 63 9.86 16.85 17.75
CA VAL A 63 8.70 17.67 18.10
C VAL A 63 9.10 18.56 19.30
N ARG A 64 9.17 19.88 19.10
CA ARG A 64 9.65 20.84 20.11
C ARG A 64 8.49 21.36 20.95
N PRO A 65 8.70 21.80 22.20
CA PRO A 65 7.67 22.57 22.92
C PRO A 65 7.44 23.96 22.30
N PRO A 66 6.23 24.55 22.43
CA PRO A 66 5.91 25.92 21.99
C PRO A 66 6.90 26.93 22.56
N PRO A 67 7.50 27.81 21.73
CA PRO A 67 8.05 29.05 22.27
C PRO A 67 6.87 29.84 22.87
N ARG A 68 7.01 30.32 24.11
CA ARG A 68 6.08 31.29 24.68
C ARG A 68 6.07 32.51 23.76
N SER A 69 4.97 32.75 23.05
CA SER A 69 4.84 33.93 22.20
C SER A 69 4.77 35.18 23.09
N SER A 70 5.88 35.92 23.14
CA SER A 70 5.93 37.23 23.80
C SER A 70 5.42 38.36 22.90
N ASP A 71 5.16 38.10 21.61
CA ASP A 71 4.92 39.17 20.65
C ASP A 71 3.45 39.62 20.59
N SER A 72 3.25 40.92 20.81
CA SER A 72 1.95 41.58 20.93
C SER A 72 1.20 41.68 19.59
N LYS A 73 1.92 41.69 18.47
CA LYS A 73 1.36 41.81 17.12
C LYS A 73 0.58 40.58 16.68
N HIS A 74 1.03 39.38 17.06
CA HIS A 74 0.32 38.13 16.76
C HIS A 74 -1.03 38.03 17.49
N ARG A 75 -1.13 38.59 18.71
CA ARG A 75 -2.41 38.70 19.42
C ARG A 75 -3.38 39.67 18.75
N ALA A 76 -2.87 40.75 18.15
CA ALA A 76 -3.68 41.74 17.46
C ALA A 76 -4.25 41.22 16.13
N LEU A 77 -3.46 40.48 15.34
CA LEU A 77 -3.92 39.90 14.06
C LEU A 77 -4.94 38.77 14.27
N ALA A 78 -4.76 37.96 15.31
CA ALA A 78 -5.73 36.92 15.68
C ALA A 78 -7.06 37.51 16.16
N ALA A 79 -7.04 38.66 16.86
CA ALA A 79 -8.24 39.38 17.28
C ALA A 79 -9.04 39.97 16.10
N LEU A 80 -8.40 40.15 14.94
CA LEU A 80 -9.02 40.70 13.73
C LEU A 80 -9.51 39.62 12.75
N GLY A 81 -9.34 38.33 13.06
CA GLY A 81 -9.84 37.22 12.23
C GLY A 81 -9.13 37.08 10.88
N ILE A 82 -7.97 37.69 10.70
CA ILE A 82 -7.20 37.64 9.44
C ILE A 82 -6.33 36.37 9.44
N PRO A 83 -6.46 35.49 8.44
CA PRO A 83 -5.61 34.29 8.32
C PRO A 83 -4.13 34.67 8.17
N TRP A 84 -3.25 33.95 8.87
CA TRP A 84 -1.80 34.20 8.84
C TRP A 84 -1.18 34.03 7.44
N THR A 85 -1.83 33.27 6.58
CA THR A 85 -1.42 32.99 5.19
C THR A 85 -1.53 34.20 4.25
N THR A 86 -2.17 35.28 4.69
CA THR A 86 -2.37 36.51 3.89
C THR A 86 -1.31 37.59 4.11
N TYR A 87 -0.39 37.40 5.06
CA TYR A 87 0.63 38.41 5.40
C TYR A 87 1.85 38.29 4.48
N VAL A 88 2.17 39.37 3.76
CA VAL A 88 3.37 39.49 2.92
C VAL A 88 4.45 40.20 3.74
N PRO A 89 5.61 39.55 4.04
CA PRO A 89 6.66 40.15 4.85
C PRO A 89 7.26 41.40 4.18
N THR A 90 7.62 42.39 5.00
CA THR A 90 8.06 43.71 4.53
C THR A 90 9.57 43.88 4.47
N ASN A 91 10.34 42.98 5.08
CA ASN A 91 11.81 43.04 5.07
C ASN A 91 12.48 41.66 5.11
N GLU A 92 13.74 41.60 4.69
CA GLU A 92 14.53 40.35 4.58
C GLU A 92 14.79 39.69 5.95
N HIS A 93 14.75 40.47 7.03
CA HIS A 93 14.82 39.93 8.39
C HIS A 93 13.52 39.21 8.79
N GLU A 94 12.34 39.78 8.46
CA GLU A 94 11.03 39.11 8.60
C GLU A 94 10.96 37.85 7.74
N LEU A 95 11.45 37.92 6.49
CA LEU A 95 11.54 36.77 5.59
C LEU A 95 12.43 35.67 6.18
N LYS A 96 13.60 36.00 6.75
CA LYS A 96 14.48 35.02 7.44
C LYS A 96 13.89 34.49 8.75
N THR A 97 13.05 35.26 9.45
CA THR A 97 12.28 34.77 10.61
C THR A 97 11.03 33.99 10.24
N MET A 98 10.51 34.11 9.01
CA MET A 98 9.43 33.27 8.46
C MET A 98 9.94 32.03 7.71
N GLU A 99 11.13 32.12 7.10
CA GLU A 99 11.91 31.00 6.57
C GLU A 99 12.42 30.11 7.69
N ARG A 100 12.56 30.65 8.91
CA ARG A 100 12.41 29.81 10.09
C ARG A 100 10.93 29.44 10.13
N PRO A 101 10.54 28.18 9.86
CA PRO A 101 9.17 27.79 10.01
C PRO A 101 8.71 28.28 11.37
N MET A 102 7.64 29.07 11.41
CA MET A 102 6.91 29.29 12.65
C MET A 102 6.33 27.92 12.98
N ASP A 103 7.16 27.08 13.63
CA ASP A 103 6.97 25.63 13.66
C ASP A 103 5.56 25.33 14.17
N PRO A 104 4.64 24.84 13.31
CA PRO A 104 3.47 24.13 13.78
C PRO A 104 3.90 22.86 14.54
N GLU A 105 5.19 22.52 14.47
CA GLU A 105 5.90 21.49 15.24
C GLU A 105 6.05 21.80 16.73
N THR A 106 5.66 22.99 17.19
CA THR A 106 5.85 23.33 18.59
C THR A 106 4.69 22.86 19.49
N LEU A 107 4.47 21.55 19.56
CA LEU A 107 3.60 20.90 20.56
C LEU A 107 4.42 20.33 21.70
N PRO A 108 3.97 20.47 22.96
CA PRO A 108 4.78 20.11 24.11
C PRO A 108 5.15 18.63 24.06
N LEU A 109 6.44 18.34 24.22
CA LEU A 109 6.92 17.02 24.63
C LEU A 109 6.41 16.75 26.05
N ARG A 110 5.11 16.50 26.21
CA ARG A 110 4.62 16.01 27.48
C ARG A 110 4.77 14.51 27.44
N LEU A 111 5.54 14.00 28.38
CA LEU A 111 5.29 12.69 28.94
C LEU A 111 3.88 12.70 29.58
N ASP A 112 2.83 12.85 28.77
CA ASP A 112 1.46 12.64 29.19
C ASP A 112 1.37 11.21 29.73
N TRP A 113 0.48 11.02 30.72
CA TRP A 113 0.28 9.76 31.42
C TRP A 113 0.16 8.56 30.47
N LEU A 114 -0.49 8.74 29.33
CA LEU A 114 -0.65 7.69 28.31
C LEU A 114 0.69 7.18 27.77
N GLY A 115 1.63 8.05 27.42
CA GLY A 115 2.90 7.55 26.92
C GLY A 115 3.95 7.26 28.00
N LEU A 116 3.76 7.75 29.24
CA LEU A 116 4.44 7.16 30.40
C LEU A 116 4.00 5.70 30.58
N SER A 117 2.70 5.41 30.45
CA SER A 117 2.19 4.03 30.54
C SER A 117 2.73 3.13 29.42
N ARG A 118 2.87 3.64 28.18
CA ARG A 118 3.47 2.87 27.07
C ARG A 118 4.92 2.46 27.36
N ILE A 119 5.75 3.42 27.80
CA ILE A 119 7.14 3.15 28.16
C ILE A 119 7.21 2.18 29.35
N LEU A 120 6.34 2.37 30.36
CA LEU A 120 6.25 1.47 31.51
C LEU A 120 5.89 0.04 31.09
N PHE A 121 4.87 -0.15 30.24
CA PHE A 121 4.49 -1.47 29.74
C PHE A 121 5.60 -2.12 28.89
N ALA A 122 6.30 -1.33 28.07
CA ALA A 122 7.46 -1.82 27.33
C ALA A 122 8.61 -2.25 28.27
N LEU A 123 8.88 -1.50 29.34
CA LEU A 123 9.88 -1.85 30.36
C LEU A 123 9.49 -3.10 31.15
N ILE A 124 8.22 -3.24 31.55
CA ILE A 124 7.70 -4.47 32.15
C ILE A 124 7.88 -5.64 31.17
N GLY A 125 7.64 -5.43 29.88
CA GLY A 125 7.91 -6.42 28.83
C GLY A 125 9.36 -6.90 28.82
N VAL A 126 10.35 -6.02 29.02
CA VAL A 126 11.77 -6.40 29.13
C VAL A 126 12.03 -7.25 30.38
N VAL A 127 11.46 -6.87 31.53
CA VAL A 127 11.59 -7.64 32.78
C VAL A 127 11.00 -9.04 32.61
N LEU A 128 9.83 -9.15 31.98
CA LEU A 128 9.19 -10.44 31.70
C LEU A 128 10.02 -11.26 30.69
N ALA A 129 10.56 -10.65 29.64
CA ALA A 129 11.43 -11.35 28.69
C ALA A 129 12.72 -11.89 29.35
N ALA A 130 13.33 -11.11 30.24
CA ALA A 130 14.49 -11.53 31.02
C ALA A 130 14.15 -12.67 31.99
N ALA A 131 12.97 -12.58 32.64
CA ALA A 131 12.46 -13.64 33.50
C ALA A 131 12.17 -14.93 32.72
N LEU A 132 11.60 -14.84 31.52
CA LEU A 132 11.36 -15.99 30.64
C LEU A 132 12.66 -16.68 30.22
N LEU A 133 13.69 -15.91 29.88
CA LEU A 133 15.01 -16.45 29.58
C LEU A 133 15.61 -17.15 30.80
N GLY A 134 15.58 -16.49 31.97
CA GLY A 134 16.11 -17.06 33.22
C GLY A 134 15.38 -18.33 33.68
N LEU A 135 14.05 -18.31 33.67
CA LEU A 135 13.23 -19.48 33.96
C LEU A 135 13.47 -20.59 32.96
N GLY A 136 13.58 -20.28 31.67
CA GLY A 136 13.91 -21.27 30.63
C GLY A 136 15.25 -21.96 30.84
N GLN A 137 16.30 -21.24 31.29
CA GLN A 137 17.58 -21.85 31.65
C GLN A 137 17.49 -22.67 32.94
N ASN A 138 16.66 -22.25 33.88
CA ASN A 138 16.43 -23.00 35.11
C ASN A 138 15.72 -24.34 34.82
N GLU A 139 14.72 -24.36 33.94
CA GLU A 139 14.05 -25.59 33.49
C GLU A 139 15.05 -26.53 32.79
N LEU A 140 15.94 -26.00 31.93
CA LEU A 140 17.03 -26.78 31.33
C LEU A 140 17.93 -27.45 32.38
N ALA A 141 18.28 -26.73 33.45
CA ALA A 141 19.17 -27.25 34.48
C ALA A 141 18.52 -28.35 35.35
N HIS A 142 17.19 -28.30 35.53
CA HIS A 142 16.46 -29.26 36.35
C HIS A 142 15.98 -30.48 35.55
N ASP A 143 15.50 -30.28 34.33
CA ASP A 143 14.94 -31.34 33.48
C ASP A 143 15.33 -31.17 31.99
N PRO A 144 16.39 -31.88 31.54
CA PRO A 144 16.82 -31.87 30.14
C PRO A 144 15.77 -32.37 29.15
N GLU A 145 14.84 -33.24 29.55
CA GLU A 145 13.80 -33.77 28.68
C GLU A 145 12.73 -32.71 28.39
N THR A 146 12.33 -31.94 29.42
CA THR A 146 11.45 -30.76 29.24
C THR A 146 12.06 -29.75 28.28
N TYR A 147 13.36 -29.50 28.40
CA TYR A 147 14.07 -28.61 27.51
C TYR A 147 14.11 -29.09 26.06
N ALA A 148 14.31 -30.40 25.85
CA ALA A 148 14.27 -30.99 24.52
C ALA A 148 12.87 -30.85 23.89
N ALA A 149 11.80 -31.06 24.67
CA ALA A 149 10.42 -30.91 24.21
C ALA A 149 10.09 -29.46 23.78
N LEU A 150 10.64 -28.46 24.49
CA LEU A 150 10.49 -27.03 24.16
C LEU A 150 11.24 -26.58 22.90
N GLY A 151 12.08 -27.44 22.32
CA GLY A 151 12.83 -27.18 21.09
C GLY A 151 14.34 -27.03 21.28
N GLY A 152 14.85 -27.36 22.47
CA GLY A 152 16.28 -27.39 22.77
C GLY A 152 16.96 -26.04 22.51
N TRP A 153 18.02 -26.04 21.70
CA TRP A 153 18.79 -24.85 21.34
C TRP A 153 17.93 -23.74 20.69
N SER A 154 16.89 -24.11 19.95
CA SER A 154 16.03 -23.13 19.28
C SER A 154 15.20 -22.32 20.27
N PHE A 155 14.84 -22.94 21.40
CA PHE A 155 14.09 -22.29 22.47
C PHE A 155 14.93 -21.21 23.14
N THR A 156 16.19 -21.49 23.48
CA THR A 156 17.07 -20.51 24.13
C THR A 156 17.43 -19.37 23.20
N MET A 157 17.67 -19.65 21.92
CA MET A 157 17.85 -18.61 20.90
C MET A 157 16.59 -17.74 20.78
N ALA A 158 15.41 -18.35 20.75
CA ALA A 158 14.14 -17.63 20.66
C ALA A 158 13.90 -16.71 21.87
N GLN A 159 14.14 -17.18 23.10
CA GLN A 159 14.00 -16.33 24.30
C GLN A 159 15.05 -15.22 24.36
N THR A 160 16.29 -15.51 23.93
CA THR A 160 17.36 -14.51 23.87
C THR A 160 17.01 -13.40 22.87
N LEU A 161 16.57 -13.77 21.67
CA LEU A 161 16.19 -12.78 20.66
C LEU A 161 14.90 -12.03 21.04
N HIS A 162 13.97 -12.67 21.75
CA HIS A 162 12.79 -12.00 22.32
C HIS A 162 13.18 -10.92 23.32
N LEU A 163 14.19 -11.16 24.18
CA LEU A 163 14.73 -10.14 25.06
C LEU A 163 15.34 -8.97 24.28
N PHE A 164 16.14 -9.24 23.23
CA PHE A 164 16.64 -8.18 22.34
C PHE A 164 15.52 -7.41 21.63
N GLY A 165 14.46 -8.11 21.21
CA GLY A 165 13.26 -7.53 20.62
C GLY A 165 12.53 -6.62 21.61
N ALA A 166 12.38 -7.04 22.87
CA ALA A 166 11.77 -6.25 23.93
C ALA A 166 12.59 -4.98 24.26
N LEU A 167 13.93 -5.09 24.33
CA LEU A 167 14.81 -3.94 24.49
C LEU A 167 14.68 -2.96 23.33
N SER A 168 14.67 -3.48 22.10
CA SER A 168 14.48 -2.67 20.88
C SER A 168 13.11 -2.01 20.85
N LEU A 169 12.07 -2.70 21.36
CA LEU A 169 10.70 -2.18 21.45
C LEU A 169 10.61 -0.98 22.39
N VAL A 170 11.31 -0.98 23.54
CA VAL A 170 11.38 0.18 24.43
C VAL A 170 11.95 1.40 23.69
N VAL A 171 13.06 1.21 22.98
CA VAL A 171 13.69 2.28 22.20
C VAL A 171 12.77 2.73 21.05
N ALA A 172 12.06 1.81 20.42
CA ALA A 172 11.11 2.11 19.36
C ALA A 172 9.93 2.94 19.85
N VAL A 173 9.25 2.51 20.92
CA VAL A 173 8.14 3.25 21.56
C VAL A 173 8.60 4.64 22.00
N TRP A 174 9.79 4.74 22.60
CA TRP A 174 10.36 6.02 23.03
C TRP A 174 10.65 6.94 21.84
N SER A 175 11.36 6.44 20.83
CA SER A 175 11.75 7.24 19.66
C SER A 175 10.56 7.64 18.79
N GLU A 176 9.60 6.74 18.53
CA GLU A 176 8.42 7.08 17.73
C GLU A 176 7.62 8.21 18.38
N ARG A 177 7.55 8.27 19.70
CA ARG A 177 6.88 9.36 20.41
C ARG A 177 7.59 10.70 20.28
N LEU A 178 8.93 10.71 20.20
CA LEU A 178 9.70 11.94 20.06
C LEU A 178 9.58 12.55 18.65
N TYR A 179 9.30 11.73 17.64
CA TYR A 179 9.48 12.07 16.23
C TYR A 179 8.24 11.85 15.34
N THR A 180 7.16 11.24 15.84
CA THR A 180 5.95 10.95 15.05
C THR A 180 4.67 11.33 15.78
N ARG A 181 3.74 11.94 15.03
CA ARG A 181 2.35 12.21 15.46
C ARG A 181 1.48 11.03 15.04
N GLY A 182 0.63 10.52 15.95
CA GLY A 182 -0.26 9.39 15.64
C GLY A 182 0.42 8.02 15.49
N GLY A 183 1.71 7.91 15.84
CA GLY A 183 2.49 6.66 15.80
C GLY A 183 2.85 6.18 14.38
N ALA A 184 3.81 5.26 14.28
CA ALA A 184 4.11 4.58 13.02
C ALA A 184 3.46 3.19 12.97
N PHE A 185 3.54 2.54 11.82
CA PHE A 185 3.02 1.18 11.61
C PHE A 185 3.85 0.11 12.36
N LEU A 186 5.17 0.28 12.42
CA LEU A 186 6.11 -0.81 12.76
C LEU A 186 5.87 -1.37 14.17
N VAL A 187 5.78 -0.50 15.19
CA VAL A 187 5.56 -0.87 16.59
C VAL A 187 4.21 -1.58 16.81
N PRO A 188 3.05 -0.98 16.49
CA PRO A 188 1.76 -1.63 16.74
C PRO A 188 1.57 -2.89 15.90
N PHE A 189 2.09 -2.94 14.67
CA PHE A 189 2.05 -4.15 13.86
C PHE A 189 2.89 -5.28 14.45
N TYR A 190 4.12 -4.98 14.90
CA TYR A 190 4.96 -5.96 15.56
C TYR A 190 4.32 -6.52 16.83
N ILE A 191 3.72 -5.66 17.66
CA ILE A 191 3.03 -6.10 18.88
C ILE A 191 1.82 -6.96 18.52
N LEU A 192 1.02 -6.58 17.52
CA LEU A 192 -0.13 -7.36 17.05
C LEU A 192 0.29 -8.76 16.58
N CYS A 193 1.28 -8.86 15.70
CA CYS A 193 1.81 -10.14 15.23
C CYS A 193 2.39 -10.96 16.38
N SER A 194 3.14 -10.33 17.29
CA SER A 194 3.70 -11.01 18.45
C SER A 194 2.64 -11.59 19.37
N ILE A 195 1.51 -10.90 19.59
CA ILE A 195 0.39 -11.44 20.39
C ILE A 195 -0.21 -12.67 19.72
N LEU A 196 -0.43 -12.64 18.39
CA LEU A 196 -0.97 -13.77 17.65
C LEU A 196 -0.03 -14.99 17.69
N PHE A 197 1.27 -14.75 17.51
CA PHE A 197 2.31 -15.78 17.53
C PHE A 197 2.54 -16.36 18.92
N ASP A 198 2.60 -15.53 19.96
CA ASP A 198 2.68 -16.01 21.34
C ASP A 198 1.40 -16.71 21.77
N GLY A 199 0.24 -16.33 21.24
CA GLY A 199 -1.02 -17.03 21.45
C GLY A 199 -1.00 -18.45 20.88
N ALA A 200 -0.42 -18.65 19.68
CA ALA A 200 -0.20 -19.98 19.12
C ALA A 200 0.73 -20.80 20.02
N ARG A 201 1.88 -20.24 20.41
CA ARG A 201 2.84 -20.93 21.30
C ARG A 201 2.27 -21.22 22.69
N LEU A 202 1.39 -20.35 23.22
CA LEU A 202 0.72 -20.58 24.50
C LEU A 202 -0.14 -21.84 24.44
N ARG A 203 -0.86 -22.05 23.34
CA ARG A 203 -1.61 -23.29 23.10
C ARG A 203 -0.66 -24.48 23.07
N THR A 204 0.43 -24.39 22.32
CA THR A 204 1.43 -25.46 22.17
C THR A 204 2.03 -25.85 23.52
N PHE A 205 2.50 -24.88 24.30
CA PHE A 205 3.03 -25.11 25.64
C PHE A 205 2.00 -25.66 26.63
N ASN A 206 0.71 -25.36 26.44
CA ASN A 206 -0.35 -25.94 27.26
C ASN A 206 -0.62 -27.44 26.95
N MET A 207 -0.20 -27.92 25.77
CA MET A 207 -0.40 -29.30 25.31
C MET A 207 0.82 -30.20 25.53
N ILE A 208 1.95 -29.66 26.01
CA ILE A 208 3.16 -30.45 26.26
C ILE A 208 3.13 -31.03 27.67
N ASP A 209 2.92 -32.34 27.74
CA ASP A 209 3.03 -33.17 28.94
C ASP A 209 4.13 -34.22 28.73
N ILE A 210 4.99 -34.40 29.73
CA ILE A 210 6.09 -35.36 29.72
C ILE A 210 5.72 -36.48 30.68
N PRO A 211 5.49 -37.71 30.18
CA PRO A 211 5.10 -38.81 31.02
C PRO A 211 6.30 -39.43 31.73
N LEU A 212 6.01 -40.07 32.85
CA LEU A 212 6.95 -40.92 33.59
C LEU A 212 7.42 -42.07 32.68
N ALA A 213 8.62 -42.60 32.93
CA ALA A 213 9.20 -43.74 32.20
C ALA A 213 8.29 -44.99 32.06
N ASN A 214 7.23 -45.07 32.87
CA ASN A 214 6.27 -46.18 32.93
C ASN A 214 4.97 -45.89 32.14
N GLY A 215 4.84 -44.73 31.50
CA GLY A 215 3.73 -44.34 30.61
C GLY A 215 2.38 -44.04 31.29
N ALA A 216 2.21 -44.35 32.57
CA ALA A 216 0.92 -44.28 33.27
C ALA A 216 0.61 -42.95 33.98
N ALA A 217 1.60 -42.08 34.19
CA ALA A 217 1.44 -40.80 34.89
C ALA A 217 2.27 -39.69 34.22
N VAL A 218 1.81 -38.44 34.30
CA VAL A 218 2.55 -37.26 33.84
C VAL A 218 3.60 -36.90 34.88
N GLN A 219 4.89 -36.89 34.50
CA GLN A 219 6.00 -36.50 35.37
C GLN A 219 6.09 -34.98 35.49
N HIS A 220 6.09 -34.28 34.35
CA HIS A 220 6.18 -32.83 34.27
C HIS A 220 5.21 -32.30 33.21
N SER A 221 4.46 -31.25 33.57
CA SER A 221 3.50 -30.59 32.69
C SER A 221 3.87 -29.12 32.60
N ILE A 222 4.11 -28.62 31.38
CA ILE A 222 4.61 -27.25 31.19
C ILE A 222 3.62 -26.23 31.74
N ARG A 223 2.31 -26.49 31.65
CA ARG A 223 1.26 -25.60 32.20
C ARG A 223 1.36 -25.32 33.70
N ALA A 224 1.98 -26.22 34.47
CA ALA A 224 2.14 -26.06 35.92
C ALA A 224 3.38 -25.22 36.30
N THR A 225 4.30 -25.03 35.36
CA THR A 225 5.57 -24.32 35.58
C THR A 225 5.37 -22.82 35.84
N SER A 226 6.36 -22.21 36.48
CA SER A 226 6.42 -20.75 36.61
C SER A 226 6.63 -20.09 35.25
N PHE A 227 7.37 -20.75 34.34
CA PHE A 227 7.60 -20.28 32.98
C PHE A 227 6.28 -20.03 32.23
N PHE A 228 5.36 -20.99 32.23
CA PHE A 228 4.07 -20.87 31.54
C PHE A 228 3.23 -19.70 32.07
N ARG A 229 3.19 -19.50 33.40
CA ARG A 229 2.45 -18.39 34.03
C ARG A 229 3.02 -17.03 33.66
N VAL A 230 4.35 -16.89 33.65
CA VAL A 230 5.03 -15.66 33.22
C VAL A 230 4.84 -15.42 31.72
N PHE A 231 4.84 -16.49 30.91
CA PHE A 231 4.62 -16.40 29.47
C PHE A 231 3.21 -15.89 29.15
N ALA A 232 2.18 -16.45 29.81
CA ALA A 232 0.81 -15.97 29.71
C ALA A 232 0.66 -14.51 30.16
N ALA A 233 1.31 -14.12 31.28
CA ALA A 233 1.30 -12.74 31.76
C ALA A 233 1.96 -11.76 30.76
N SER A 234 3.00 -12.21 30.05
CA SER A 234 3.68 -11.39 29.03
C SER A 234 2.77 -11.04 27.85
N ILE A 235 1.86 -11.93 27.45
CA ILE A 235 0.84 -11.65 26.43
C ILE A 235 -0.12 -10.56 26.93
N GLY A 236 -0.55 -10.64 28.19
CA GLY A 236 -1.39 -9.61 28.82
C GLY A 236 -0.75 -8.21 28.78
N ILE A 237 0.55 -8.10 29.09
CA ILE A 237 1.28 -6.83 28.99
C ILE A 237 1.36 -6.33 27.54
N LYS A 238 1.59 -7.22 26.56
CA LYS A 238 1.57 -6.84 25.13
C LYS A 238 0.20 -6.33 24.69
N VAL A 239 -0.90 -6.94 25.16
CA VAL A 239 -2.26 -6.48 24.88
C VAL A 239 -2.50 -5.08 25.46
N LEU A 240 -2.08 -4.83 26.70
CA LEU A 240 -2.17 -3.50 27.31
C LEU A 240 -1.34 -2.47 26.54
N LEU A 241 -0.11 -2.82 26.14
CA LEU A 241 0.72 -1.96 25.31
C LEU A 241 0.03 -1.64 23.98
N LEU A 242 -0.53 -2.64 23.30
CA LEU A 242 -1.27 -2.45 22.05
C LEU A 242 -2.50 -1.55 22.22
N ALA A 243 -3.24 -1.72 23.30
CA ALA A 243 -4.38 -0.87 23.63
C ALA A 243 -3.95 0.58 23.88
N THR A 244 -2.82 0.80 24.54
CA THR A 244 -2.30 2.17 24.72
C THR A 244 -1.77 2.79 23.43
N GLU A 245 -1.25 1.99 22.49
CA GLU A 245 -0.83 2.44 21.15
C GLU A 245 -2.01 2.72 20.21
N SER A 246 -3.18 2.11 20.45
CA SER A 246 -4.38 2.34 19.64
C SER A 246 -5.10 3.65 19.99
N VAL A 247 -4.85 4.20 21.18
CA VAL A 247 -5.38 5.49 21.64
C VAL A 247 -4.37 6.60 21.34
N ASN A 248 -4.83 7.73 20.80
CA ASN A 248 -4.01 8.94 20.72
C ASN A 248 -4.78 10.16 21.25
N THR A 249 -4.11 10.97 22.05
CA THR A 249 -4.62 12.22 22.62
C THR A 249 -3.98 13.46 21.99
N ASP A 250 -3.01 13.28 21.09
CA ASP A 250 -2.27 14.39 20.49
C ASP A 250 -3.18 15.30 19.65
N GLY A 251 -2.95 16.61 19.77
CA GLY A 251 -3.46 17.61 18.84
C GLY A 251 -2.74 17.54 17.50
N GLY A 252 -3.40 17.92 16.41
CA GLY A 252 -2.87 17.86 15.07
C GLY A 252 -3.80 18.52 14.06
N GLU A 253 -3.22 19.01 12.97
CA GLU A 253 -3.88 19.84 11.95
C GLU A 253 -4.97 19.07 11.19
N THR A 254 -4.78 17.76 10.99
CA THR A 254 -5.72 16.88 10.28
C THR A 254 -6.21 15.74 11.15
N ALA A 255 -7.43 15.25 10.89
CA ALA A 255 -7.99 14.09 11.60
C ALA A 255 -7.19 12.80 11.32
N GLU A 256 -6.71 12.64 10.08
CA GLU A 256 -5.86 11.52 9.67
C GLU A 256 -4.47 11.57 10.32
N GLY A 257 -3.85 12.75 10.41
CA GLY A 257 -2.52 12.91 11.02
C GLY A 257 -2.50 12.63 12.53
N ARG A 258 -3.64 12.80 13.21
CA ARG A 258 -3.81 12.41 14.62
C ARG A 258 -4.15 10.94 14.81
N ALA A 259 -4.65 10.27 13.78
CA ALA A 259 -5.16 8.91 13.90
C ALA A 259 -4.01 7.91 14.14
N THR A 260 -4.19 7.04 15.14
CA THR A 260 -3.29 5.90 15.37
C THR A 260 -3.26 4.97 14.17
N TRP A 261 -2.27 4.08 14.11
CA TRP A 261 -2.21 3.10 13.03
C TRP A 261 -3.50 2.27 12.91
N PHE A 262 -4.07 1.80 14.03
CA PHE A 262 -5.35 1.07 14.03
C PHE A 262 -6.52 1.93 13.56
N ASN A 263 -6.56 3.18 14.00
CA ASN A 263 -7.59 4.12 13.58
C ASN A 263 -7.51 4.38 12.06
N ARG A 264 -6.30 4.50 11.50
CA ARG A 264 -6.06 4.58 10.06
C ARG A 264 -6.44 3.31 9.32
N LEU A 265 -6.07 2.15 9.86
CA LEU A 265 -6.34 0.84 9.26
C LEU A 265 -7.84 0.56 9.08
N GLY A 266 -8.65 0.91 10.09
CA GLY A 266 -10.10 0.78 10.02
C GLY A 266 -10.84 2.03 9.55
N PHE A 267 -10.11 3.06 9.11
CA PHE A 267 -10.65 4.36 8.69
C PHE A 267 -11.58 5.02 9.73
N PHE A 268 -11.40 4.75 11.02
CA PHE A 268 -12.32 5.22 12.06
C PHE A 268 -12.32 6.75 12.19
N TRP A 269 -11.25 7.41 11.76
CA TRP A 269 -11.09 8.86 11.75
C TRP A 269 -12.04 9.57 10.79
N LEU A 270 -12.63 8.85 9.83
CA LEU A 270 -13.65 9.37 8.92
C LEU A 270 -15.05 9.38 9.55
N PHE A 271 -15.32 8.58 10.59
CA PHE A 271 -16.66 8.47 11.18
C PHE A 271 -17.25 9.82 11.65
N PRO A 272 -16.50 10.74 12.28
CA PRO A 272 -17.03 12.05 12.63
C PRO A 272 -17.52 12.85 11.42
N LEU A 273 -16.78 12.80 10.31
CA LEU A 273 -17.16 13.48 9.06
C LEU A 273 -18.40 12.83 8.44
N MET A 274 -18.44 11.49 8.37
CA MET A 274 -19.59 10.74 7.87
C MET A 274 -20.85 10.99 8.71
N SER A 275 -20.70 11.05 10.04
CA SER A 275 -21.81 11.37 10.95
C SER A 275 -22.35 12.79 10.72
N THR A 276 -21.45 13.74 10.47
CA THR A 276 -21.84 15.11 10.12
C THR A 276 -22.60 15.15 8.79
N GLY A 277 -22.10 14.44 7.77
CA GLY A 277 -22.75 14.29 6.47
C GLY A 277 -24.10 13.58 6.50
N TYR A 278 -24.29 12.66 7.45
CA TYR A 278 -25.59 12.02 7.70
C TYR A 278 -26.60 12.99 8.34
N ARG A 279 -26.14 13.88 9.22
CA ARG A 279 -27.00 14.85 9.93
C ARG A 279 -27.31 16.10 9.10
N ARG A 280 -26.39 16.54 8.25
CA ARG A 280 -26.53 17.72 7.39
C ARG A 280 -25.65 17.64 6.15
N ALA A 281 -26.00 18.39 5.12
CA ALA A 281 -25.14 18.57 3.96
C ALA A 281 -23.78 19.19 4.38
N LEU A 282 -22.70 18.60 3.87
CA LEU A 282 -21.33 19.04 4.13
C LEU A 282 -21.04 20.34 3.39
N LYS A 283 -20.36 21.27 4.08
CA LYS A 283 -19.81 22.50 3.52
C LYS A 283 -18.28 22.36 3.37
N MET A 284 -17.66 23.27 2.61
CA MET A 284 -16.20 23.27 2.45
C MET A 284 -15.47 23.42 3.79
N ASP A 285 -16.03 24.19 4.74
CA ASP A 285 -15.45 24.38 6.08
C ASP A 285 -15.49 23.12 6.95
N ASP A 286 -16.33 22.13 6.60
CA ASP A 286 -16.40 20.86 7.33
C ASP A 286 -15.31 19.88 6.90
N LEU A 287 -14.65 20.14 5.77
CA LEU A 287 -13.61 19.27 5.23
C LEU A 287 -12.27 19.58 5.92
N PRO A 288 -11.53 18.54 6.35
CA PRO A 288 -10.21 18.75 6.92
C PRO A 288 -9.27 19.34 5.87
N GLN A 289 -8.35 20.20 6.31
CA GLN A 289 -7.27 20.66 5.44
C GLN A 289 -6.41 19.48 5.00
N LEU A 290 -5.86 19.58 3.80
CA LEU A 290 -4.95 18.58 3.27
C LEU A 290 -3.60 18.66 3.98
N ASP A 291 -2.96 17.53 4.22
CA ASP A 291 -1.61 17.51 4.80
C ASP A 291 -0.61 18.26 3.89
N ASN A 292 0.31 19.00 4.50
CA ASN A 292 1.31 19.81 3.81
C ASN A 292 2.21 18.98 2.89
N SER A 293 2.31 17.67 3.14
CA SER A 293 3.02 16.71 2.28
C SER A 293 2.44 16.62 0.86
N PHE A 294 1.15 16.95 0.67
CA PHE A 294 0.48 17.01 -0.63
C PHE A 294 0.41 18.43 -1.22
N SER A 295 1.03 19.42 -0.58
CA SER A 295 1.08 20.78 -1.12
C SER A 295 1.79 20.80 -2.47
N THR A 296 1.12 21.34 -3.48
CA THR A 296 1.65 21.47 -4.85
C THR A 296 3.00 22.18 -4.89
N GLY A 297 3.22 23.19 -4.03
CA GLY A 297 4.49 23.91 -3.94
C GLY A 297 5.64 23.01 -3.50
N LEU A 298 5.43 22.24 -2.43
CA LEU A 298 6.44 21.32 -1.89
C LEU A 298 6.73 20.16 -2.85
N LEU A 299 5.68 19.58 -3.44
CA LEU A 299 5.80 18.53 -4.46
C LEU A 299 6.61 19.03 -5.66
N SER A 300 6.32 20.24 -6.12
CA SER A 300 7.01 20.88 -7.23
C SER A 300 8.47 21.16 -6.93
N GLN A 301 8.77 21.77 -5.79
CA GLN A 301 10.15 22.07 -5.37
C GLN A 301 11.01 20.80 -5.32
N ARG A 302 10.48 19.74 -4.69
CA ARG A 302 11.17 18.46 -4.56
C ARG A 302 11.40 17.77 -5.91
N PHE A 303 10.44 17.89 -6.83
CA PHE A 303 10.61 17.34 -8.18
C PHE A 303 11.64 18.15 -8.99
N SER A 304 11.54 19.48 -8.96
CA SER A 304 12.44 20.38 -9.69
C SER A 304 13.91 20.24 -9.27
N SER A 305 14.19 19.86 -8.01
CA SER A 305 15.57 19.58 -7.58
C SER A 305 16.20 18.33 -8.23
N ILE A 306 15.37 17.40 -8.72
CA ILE A 306 15.81 16.17 -9.39
C ILE A 306 15.76 16.32 -10.92
N TRP A 307 14.72 17.02 -11.39
CA TRP A 307 14.43 17.24 -12.81
C TRP A 307 14.32 18.74 -13.10
N ASN A 308 15.41 19.32 -13.61
CA ASN A 308 15.40 20.70 -14.06
C ASN A 308 14.86 20.80 -15.50
N PHE A 309 13.69 21.41 -15.68
CA PHE A 309 13.01 21.50 -16.97
C PHE A 309 13.82 22.21 -18.05
N SER A 310 14.51 23.31 -17.73
CA SER A 310 15.30 24.07 -18.69
C SER A 310 16.52 23.28 -19.17
N GLU A 311 17.18 22.57 -18.24
CA GLU A 311 18.30 21.68 -18.56
C GLU A 311 17.84 20.54 -19.49
N GLN A 312 16.72 19.88 -19.18
CA GLN A 312 16.23 18.76 -19.98
C GLN A 312 15.72 19.22 -21.36
N ALA A 313 15.07 20.37 -21.46
CA ALA A 313 14.68 20.96 -22.75
C ALA A 313 15.91 21.28 -23.61
N ARG A 314 16.97 21.84 -23.00
CA ARG A 314 18.25 22.11 -23.68
C ARG A 314 18.92 20.84 -24.18
N LEU A 315 18.99 19.79 -23.34
CA LEU A 315 19.57 18.49 -23.73
C LEU A 315 18.81 17.87 -24.91
N LYS A 316 17.47 17.93 -24.88
CA LYS A 316 16.63 17.46 -25.99
C LYS A 316 16.91 18.23 -27.29
N LYS A 317 17.06 19.56 -27.22
CA LYS A 317 17.41 20.41 -28.37
C LYS A 317 18.80 20.06 -28.95
N GLN A 318 19.73 19.65 -28.09
CA GLN A 318 21.08 19.20 -28.48
C GLN A 318 21.14 17.75 -28.98
N GLY A 319 20.01 17.03 -29.04
CA GLY A 319 19.96 15.62 -29.40
C GLY A 319 20.60 14.68 -28.36
N ILE A 320 20.86 15.18 -27.15
CA ILE A 320 21.42 14.40 -26.04
C ILE A 320 20.27 13.71 -25.30
N SER A 321 20.50 12.46 -24.88
CA SER A 321 19.53 11.69 -24.12
C SER A 321 19.15 12.41 -22.83
N THR A 322 17.86 12.74 -22.69
CA THR A 322 17.31 13.31 -21.46
C THR A 322 17.20 12.22 -20.40
N LYS A 323 17.19 12.63 -19.12
CA LYS A 323 16.80 11.70 -18.05
C LYS A 323 15.37 11.17 -18.39
N PRO A 324 14.95 9.97 -17.96
CA PRO A 324 13.55 9.56 -18.16
C PRO A 324 12.61 10.27 -17.17
N PHE A 325 11.51 10.86 -17.66
CA PHE A 325 10.56 11.60 -16.81
C PHE A 325 9.92 10.70 -15.74
N LEU A 326 9.49 9.49 -16.08
CA LEU A 326 8.90 8.53 -15.14
C LEU A 326 9.89 8.13 -14.03
N SER A 327 11.13 7.83 -14.41
CA SER A 327 12.19 7.47 -13.45
C SER A 327 12.45 8.61 -12.46
N SER A 328 12.35 9.86 -12.92
CA SER A 328 12.56 11.04 -12.10
C SER A 328 11.42 11.25 -11.10
N ILE A 329 10.17 10.98 -11.50
CA ILE A 329 9.01 10.98 -10.58
C ILE A 329 9.18 9.88 -9.52
N ILE A 330 9.55 8.66 -9.93
CA ILE A 330 9.78 7.55 -9.00
C ILE A 330 10.92 7.86 -8.03
N ARG A 331 11.98 8.52 -8.49
CA ARG A 331 13.10 8.94 -7.63
C ARG A 331 12.68 10.04 -6.65
N ALA A 332 11.85 10.99 -7.07
CA ALA A 332 11.32 12.04 -6.21
C ALA A 332 10.34 11.49 -5.18
N PHE A 333 9.45 10.60 -5.61
CA PHE A 333 8.34 10.04 -4.85
C PHE A 333 8.33 8.51 -4.94
N PRO A 334 9.29 7.81 -4.29
CA PRO A 334 9.41 6.35 -4.38
C PRO A 334 8.16 5.63 -3.85
N TYR A 335 7.42 6.27 -2.94
CA TYR A 335 6.15 5.75 -2.42
C TYR A 335 5.07 5.57 -3.50
N VAL A 336 5.12 6.36 -4.59
CA VAL A 336 4.16 6.25 -5.70
C VAL A 336 4.24 4.89 -6.40
N ALA A 337 5.46 4.35 -6.58
CA ALA A 337 5.66 3.06 -7.23
C ALA A 337 5.71 1.89 -6.24
N TYR A 338 6.41 2.06 -5.11
CA TYR A 338 6.69 0.95 -4.21
C TYR A 338 5.70 0.83 -3.05
N GLY A 339 4.94 1.89 -2.74
CA GLY A 339 3.96 1.90 -1.64
C GLY A 339 2.91 0.78 -1.74
N PRO A 340 2.21 0.62 -2.88
CA PRO A 340 1.15 -0.39 -3.02
C PRO A 340 1.65 -1.85 -3.13
N VAL A 341 2.95 -2.07 -3.34
CA VAL A 341 3.50 -3.40 -3.66
C VAL A 341 3.28 -4.39 -2.53
N LEU A 342 3.59 -4.00 -1.30
CA LEU A 342 3.45 -4.90 -0.15
C LEU A 342 1.99 -5.27 0.12
N SER A 343 1.07 -4.29 0.12
CA SER A 343 -0.36 -4.57 0.32
C SER A 343 -0.91 -5.46 -0.79
N LYS A 344 -0.47 -5.25 -2.04
CA LYS A 344 -0.90 -6.07 -3.16
C LYS A 344 -0.38 -7.50 -3.07
N LEU A 345 0.88 -7.71 -2.66
CA LEU A 345 1.43 -9.04 -2.41
C LEU A 345 0.65 -9.78 -1.30
N VAL A 346 0.27 -9.10 -0.22
CA VAL A 346 -0.54 -9.69 0.85
C VAL A 346 -1.92 -10.11 0.32
N ILE A 347 -2.60 -9.27 -0.45
CA ILE A 347 -3.89 -9.61 -1.08
C ILE A 347 -3.73 -10.83 -1.99
N THR A 348 -2.69 -10.85 -2.83
CA THR A 348 -2.41 -11.99 -3.73
C THR A 348 -2.17 -13.27 -2.95
N ALA A 349 -1.33 -13.24 -1.91
CA ALA A 349 -1.04 -14.41 -1.09
C ALA A 349 -2.29 -14.97 -0.39
N ILE A 350 -3.12 -14.09 0.19
CA ILE A 350 -4.36 -14.49 0.86
C ILE A 350 -5.38 -15.04 -0.13
N THR A 351 -5.49 -14.44 -1.32
CA THR A 351 -6.38 -14.94 -2.39
C THR A 351 -5.96 -16.34 -2.86
N LEU A 352 -4.65 -16.58 -3.00
CA LEU A 352 -4.10 -17.90 -3.36
C LEU A 352 -4.22 -18.94 -2.24
N ALA A 353 -4.38 -18.53 -0.98
CA ALA A 353 -4.60 -19.43 0.15
C ALA A 353 -6.06 -19.94 0.25
N GLN A 354 -7.02 -19.24 -0.34
CA GLN A 354 -8.46 -19.57 -0.24
C GLN A 354 -8.81 -21.00 -0.72
N PRO A 355 -8.30 -21.50 -1.86
CA PRO A 355 -8.61 -22.86 -2.33
C PRO A 355 -8.21 -23.94 -1.32
N TYR A 356 -7.05 -23.79 -0.67
CA TYR A 356 -6.59 -24.73 0.37
C TYR A 356 -7.49 -24.75 1.59
N LEU A 357 -7.99 -23.57 1.98
CA LEU A 357 -8.89 -23.44 3.11
C LEU A 357 -10.24 -24.12 2.84
N ILE A 358 -10.75 -23.98 1.61
CA ILE A 358 -11.95 -24.69 1.14
C ILE A 358 -11.71 -26.21 1.13
N SER A 359 -10.57 -26.66 0.60
CA SER A 359 -10.20 -28.08 0.59
C SER A 359 -10.20 -28.69 1.99
N ASN A 360 -9.61 -28.00 2.96
CA ASN A 360 -9.52 -28.47 4.34
C ASN A 360 -10.87 -28.53 5.04
N VAL A 361 -11.77 -27.56 4.79
CA VAL A 361 -13.12 -27.61 5.34
C VAL A 361 -13.95 -28.74 4.73
N ILE A 362 -13.83 -28.99 3.43
CA ILE A 362 -14.55 -30.11 2.81
C ILE A 362 -14.05 -31.44 3.39
N ARG A 363 -12.74 -31.64 3.50
CA ARG A 363 -12.14 -32.81 4.16
C ARG A 363 -12.65 -33.01 5.59
N PHE A 364 -12.76 -31.92 6.35
CA PHE A 364 -13.31 -31.95 7.70
C PHE A 364 -14.77 -32.41 7.70
N VAL A 365 -15.63 -31.77 6.90
CA VAL A 365 -17.06 -32.10 6.83
C VAL A 365 -17.29 -33.54 6.36
N GLU A 366 -16.55 -34.01 5.36
CA GLU A 366 -16.64 -35.39 4.88
C GLU A 366 -16.23 -36.41 5.94
N SER A 367 -15.22 -36.12 6.77
CA SER A 367 -14.79 -37.03 7.84
C SER A 367 -15.90 -37.30 8.86
N TRP A 368 -16.71 -36.29 9.17
CA TRP A 368 -17.87 -36.42 10.06
C TRP A 368 -19.03 -37.15 9.38
N GLY A 369 -19.25 -36.92 8.08
CA GLY A 369 -20.23 -37.67 7.30
C GLY A 369 -19.91 -39.17 7.23
N LEU A 370 -18.64 -39.51 6.95
CA LEU A 370 -18.17 -40.89 6.89
C LEU A 370 -18.27 -41.61 8.24
N GLN A 371 -18.00 -40.92 9.35
CA GLN A 371 -18.16 -41.51 10.68
C GLN A 371 -19.60 -41.98 10.94
N THR A 372 -20.60 -41.19 10.55
CA THR A 372 -22.01 -41.58 10.68
C THR A 372 -22.40 -42.77 9.81
N ALA A 373 -21.65 -43.02 8.73
CA ALA A 373 -21.82 -44.15 7.83
C ALA A 373 -20.98 -45.40 8.21
N GLY A 374 -20.35 -45.41 9.40
CA GLY A 374 -19.50 -46.52 9.86
C GLY A 374 -18.06 -46.47 9.34
N GLY A 375 -17.61 -45.32 8.82
CA GLY A 375 -16.25 -45.07 8.35
C GLY A 375 -15.23 -44.81 9.48
N PRO A 376 -14.00 -44.38 9.13
CA PRO A 376 -12.95 -44.07 10.10
C PRO A 376 -13.37 -42.96 11.08
N ALA A 377 -12.68 -42.86 12.21
CA ALA A 377 -12.93 -41.82 13.20
C ALA A 377 -12.87 -40.42 12.58
N ALA A 378 -13.86 -39.58 12.88
CA ALA A 378 -13.91 -38.21 12.37
C ALA A 378 -12.75 -37.37 12.90
N GLN A 379 -12.42 -36.32 12.14
CA GLN A 379 -11.44 -35.35 12.58
C GLN A 379 -11.90 -34.61 13.84
N PRO A 380 -10.97 -34.22 14.73
CA PRO A 380 -11.29 -33.61 16.02
C PRO A 380 -12.07 -32.29 15.86
N VAL A 381 -12.99 -32.01 16.78
CA VAL A 381 -13.87 -30.82 16.74
C VAL A 381 -13.05 -29.52 16.80
N GLU A 382 -11.91 -29.56 17.48
CA GLU A 382 -10.95 -28.46 17.60
C GLU A 382 -10.46 -27.98 16.23
N LEU A 383 -10.38 -28.90 15.25
CA LEU A 383 -10.06 -28.54 13.87
C LEU A 383 -11.12 -27.63 13.26
N GLY A 384 -12.40 -27.96 13.45
CA GLY A 384 -13.52 -27.18 12.91
C GLY A 384 -13.48 -25.73 13.37
N TRP A 385 -13.25 -25.49 14.67
CA TRP A 385 -13.08 -24.15 15.23
C TRP A 385 -11.83 -23.43 14.68
N SER A 386 -10.72 -24.15 14.51
CA SER A 386 -9.50 -23.58 13.93
C SER A 386 -9.69 -23.18 12.46
N LEU A 387 -10.44 -23.97 11.67
CA LEU A 387 -10.78 -23.65 10.29
C LEU A 387 -11.70 -22.42 10.22
N ALA A 388 -12.70 -22.33 11.10
CA ALA A 388 -13.55 -21.14 11.21
C ALA A 388 -12.74 -19.88 11.55
N GLY A 389 -11.80 -19.99 12.50
CA GLY A 389 -10.86 -18.92 12.82
C GLY A 389 -9.94 -18.55 11.65
N ALA A 390 -9.44 -19.53 10.91
CA ALA A 390 -8.62 -19.31 9.71
C ALA A 390 -9.42 -18.61 8.59
N PHE A 391 -10.70 -18.96 8.40
CA PHE A 391 -11.62 -18.24 7.51
C PHE A 391 -11.80 -16.78 7.94
N ALA A 392 -12.13 -16.54 9.20
CA ALA A 392 -12.30 -15.19 9.72
C ALA A 392 -11.02 -14.36 9.53
N LEU A 393 -9.86 -14.92 9.85
CA LEU A 393 -8.56 -14.25 9.68
C LEU A 393 -8.25 -13.97 8.20
N CYS A 394 -8.40 -14.98 7.34
CA CYS A 394 -8.14 -14.88 5.90
C CYS A 394 -8.95 -13.75 5.27
N TYR A 395 -10.27 -13.73 5.46
CA TYR A 395 -11.13 -12.69 4.89
C TYR A 395 -10.93 -11.32 5.54
N THR A 396 -10.58 -11.26 6.82
CA THR A 396 -10.24 -9.99 7.49
C THR A 396 -8.96 -9.38 6.91
N ILE A 397 -7.90 -10.18 6.76
CA ILE A 397 -6.65 -9.71 6.14
C ILE A 397 -6.90 -9.29 4.69
N ASN A 398 -7.73 -10.03 3.94
CA ASN A 398 -8.12 -9.65 2.59
C ASN A 398 -8.81 -8.28 2.57
N ALA A 399 -9.81 -8.07 3.43
CA ALA A 399 -10.56 -6.81 3.50
C ALA A 399 -9.66 -5.63 3.90
N LEU A 400 -8.83 -5.80 4.93
CA LEU A 400 -7.88 -4.78 5.38
C LEU A 400 -6.81 -4.49 4.32
N GLY A 401 -6.28 -5.52 3.69
CA GLY A 401 -5.30 -5.41 2.61
C GLY A 401 -5.85 -4.60 1.44
N GLN A 402 -7.09 -4.88 1.02
CA GLN A 402 -7.79 -4.11 -0.02
C GLN A 402 -7.98 -2.65 0.40
N GLY A 403 -8.42 -2.39 1.63
CA GLY A 403 -8.57 -1.03 2.16
C GLY A 403 -7.25 -0.25 2.13
N VAL A 404 -6.16 -0.85 2.61
CA VAL A 404 -4.81 -0.25 2.56
C VAL A 404 -4.38 -0.01 1.11
N PHE A 405 -4.53 -0.99 0.23
CA PHE A 405 -4.15 -0.84 -1.18
C PHE A 405 -4.87 0.33 -1.85
N TRP A 406 -6.19 0.45 -1.68
CA TRP A 406 -6.98 1.54 -2.24
C TRP A 406 -6.62 2.90 -1.63
N TRP A 407 -6.37 2.95 -0.31
CA TRP A 407 -5.91 4.19 0.33
C TRP A 407 -4.55 4.65 -0.22
N ILE A 408 -3.56 3.76 -0.30
CA ILE A 408 -2.22 4.11 -0.83
C ILE A 408 -2.32 4.56 -2.29
N THR A 409 -3.02 3.81 -3.14
CA THR A 409 -3.15 4.15 -4.57
C THR A 409 -3.89 5.47 -4.77
N THR A 410 -4.88 5.79 -3.95
CA THR A 410 -5.57 7.09 -3.98
C THR A 410 -4.63 8.24 -3.57
N GLN A 411 -3.83 8.07 -2.51
CA GLN A 411 -2.84 9.06 -2.10
C GLN A 411 -1.76 9.29 -3.17
N ASN A 412 -1.33 8.21 -3.84
CA ASN A 412 -0.43 8.29 -4.99
C ASN A 412 -1.07 9.08 -6.14
N GLY A 413 -2.36 8.87 -6.40
CA GLY A 413 -3.14 9.63 -7.37
C GLY A 413 -3.21 11.12 -7.04
N VAL A 414 -3.46 11.48 -5.78
CA VAL A 414 -3.45 12.88 -5.31
C VAL A 414 -2.07 13.52 -5.48
N THR A 415 -1.00 12.79 -5.12
CA THR A 415 0.39 13.25 -5.27
C THR A 415 0.72 13.53 -6.74
N LEU A 416 0.38 12.58 -7.64
CA LEU A 416 0.58 12.75 -9.08
C LEU A 416 -0.26 13.90 -9.63
N ARG A 417 -1.50 14.07 -9.17
CA ARG A 417 -2.37 15.18 -9.58
C ARG A 417 -1.77 16.53 -9.22
N GLY A 418 -1.41 16.72 -7.95
CA GLY A 418 -0.82 17.96 -7.46
C GLY A 418 0.46 18.30 -8.19
N LEU A 419 1.34 17.31 -8.37
CA LEU A 419 2.58 17.48 -9.12
C LEU A 419 2.35 17.84 -10.59
N LEU A 420 1.62 17.00 -11.34
CA LEU A 420 1.53 17.15 -12.79
C LEU A 420 0.73 18.40 -13.17
N ILE A 421 -0.39 18.68 -12.51
CA ILE A 421 -1.17 19.90 -12.79
C ILE A 421 -0.37 21.15 -12.40
N GLY A 422 0.32 21.13 -11.25
CA GLY A 422 1.15 22.25 -10.82
C GLY A 422 2.27 22.58 -11.82
N GLN A 423 2.95 21.55 -12.33
CA GLN A 423 4.02 21.72 -13.33
C GLN A 423 3.47 22.14 -14.69
N LEU A 424 2.37 21.55 -15.15
CA LEU A 424 1.71 21.94 -16.40
C LEU A 424 1.25 23.41 -16.33
N TYR A 425 0.68 23.83 -15.20
CA TYR A 425 0.23 25.21 -15.00
C TYR A 425 1.42 26.18 -15.01
N ALA A 426 2.47 25.90 -14.23
CA ALA A 426 3.68 26.72 -14.22
C ALA A 426 4.34 26.81 -15.60
N LYS A 427 4.37 25.70 -16.34
CA LYS A 427 4.87 25.65 -17.71
C LYS A 427 4.01 26.49 -18.66
N SER A 428 2.68 26.41 -18.56
CA SER A 428 1.76 27.15 -19.43
C SER A 428 1.95 28.67 -19.37
N LEU A 429 2.46 29.18 -18.24
CA LEU A 429 2.77 30.61 -18.06
C LEU A 429 4.12 31.04 -18.66
N ARG A 430 4.97 30.08 -19.09
CA ARG A 430 6.33 30.32 -19.56
C ARG A 430 6.59 29.89 -21.00
N ILE A 431 5.67 29.15 -21.62
CA ILE A 431 5.84 28.65 -23.00
C ILE A 431 5.96 29.83 -23.99
N HIS A 432 6.83 29.66 -24.99
CA HIS A 432 6.99 30.63 -26.07
C HIS A 432 5.72 30.72 -26.95
N LEU A 433 5.39 31.91 -27.45
CA LEU A 433 4.15 32.13 -28.22
C LEU A 433 4.08 31.27 -29.50
N ALA A 434 5.20 31.04 -30.17
CA ALA A 434 5.30 30.17 -31.35
C ALA A 434 4.82 28.74 -31.09
N GLU A 435 5.08 28.20 -29.90
CA GLU A 435 4.64 26.86 -29.50
C GLU A 435 3.16 26.86 -29.10
N THR A 436 2.62 28.00 -28.68
CA THR A 436 1.21 28.12 -28.25
C THR A 436 0.24 27.91 -29.42
N GLY A 437 0.66 28.27 -30.65
CA GLY A 437 -0.11 28.06 -31.87
C GLY A 437 -0.26 26.59 -32.27
N THR A 438 0.64 25.70 -31.85
CA THR A 438 0.60 24.27 -32.24
C THR A 438 -0.32 23.44 -31.34
N LEU A 439 -0.51 23.82 -30.07
CA LEU A 439 -1.41 23.11 -29.15
C LEU A 439 -2.82 23.70 -29.07
N GLY A 440 -2.98 24.99 -29.42
CA GLY A 440 -4.19 25.75 -29.13
C GLY A 440 -4.40 25.98 -27.62
N SER A 441 -5.15 27.02 -27.25
CA SER A 441 -5.43 27.35 -25.85
C SER A 441 -6.12 26.22 -25.07
N ALA A 442 -6.86 25.36 -25.77
CA ALA A 442 -7.52 24.17 -25.20
C ALA A 442 -6.56 23.00 -24.93
N GLY A 443 -5.38 22.95 -25.57
CA GLY A 443 -4.45 21.82 -25.48
C GLY A 443 -3.84 21.66 -24.08
N ALA A 444 -3.42 22.75 -23.46
CA ALA A 444 -2.88 22.74 -22.10
C ALA A 444 -3.93 22.33 -21.06
N VAL A 445 -5.16 22.84 -21.19
CA VAL A 445 -6.29 22.48 -20.31
C VAL A 445 -6.68 21.02 -20.49
N ASN A 446 -6.67 20.51 -21.72
CA ASN A 446 -6.92 19.09 -22.00
C ASN A 446 -5.83 18.19 -21.39
N LEU A 447 -4.56 18.61 -21.42
CA LEU A 447 -3.47 17.89 -20.75
C LEU A 447 -3.69 17.84 -19.23
N MET A 448 -4.03 18.97 -18.61
CA MET A 448 -4.26 19.06 -17.15
C MET A 448 -5.49 18.28 -16.68
N SER A 449 -6.48 18.06 -17.54
CA SER A 449 -7.72 17.35 -17.22
C SER A 449 -7.68 15.90 -17.68
N ALA A 450 -7.73 15.64 -18.99
CA ALA A 450 -7.86 14.31 -19.55
C ALA A 450 -6.58 13.47 -19.42
N ASP A 451 -5.42 14.00 -19.81
CA ASP A 451 -4.18 13.21 -19.82
C ASP A 451 -3.68 12.90 -18.41
N VAL A 452 -3.70 13.88 -17.50
CA VAL A 452 -3.34 13.67 -16.09
C VAL A 452 -4.27 12.66 -15.42
N GLU A 453 -5.58 12.76 -15.65
CA GLU A 453 -6.53 11.82 -15.05
C GLU A 453 -6.31 10.38 -15.54
N ARG A 454 -6.01 10.18 -16.84
CA ARG A 454 -5.65 8.85 -17.36
C ARG A 454 -4.40 8.28 -16.69
N VAL A 455 -3.38 9.11 -16.46
CA VAL A 455 -2.15 8.70 -15.76
C VAL A 455 -2.46 8.27 -14.33
N ILE A 456 -3.29 9.02 -13.61
CA ILE A 456 -3.70 8.70 -12.24
C ILE A 456 -4.50 7.39 -12.19
N GLN A 457 -5.47 7.22 -13.08
CA GLN A 457 -6.33 6.04 -13.11
C GLN A 457 -5.57 4.76 -13.48
N ALA A 458 -4.43 4.86 -14.16
CA ALA A 458 -3.61 3.72 -14.55
C ALA A 458 -2.71 3.16 -13.43
N VAL A 459 -2.61 3.84 -12.27
CA VAL A 459 -1.84 3.33 -11.12
C VAL A 459 -2.37 1.95 -10.68
N ASN A 460 -3.69 1.79 -10.55
CA ASN A 460 -4.28 0.50 -10.16
C ASN A 460 -4.09 -0.60 -11.23
N PRO A 461 -4.50 -0.40 -12.51
CA PRO A 461 -4.22 -1.36 -13.59
C PRO A 461 -2.77 -1.81 -13.68
N PHE A 462 -1.81 -0.92 -13.46
CA PHE A 462 -0.39 -1.28 -13.44
C PHE A 462 -0.07 -2.29 -12.33
N HIS A 463 -0.60 -2.09 -11.13
CA HIS A 463 -0.40 -3.03 -10.04
C HIS A 463 -1.14 -4.36 -10.25
N GLU A 464 -2.29 -4.34 -10.91
CA GLU A 464 -3.02 -5.55 -11.29
C GLU A 464 -2.26 -6.41 -12.30
N LEU A 465 -1.50 -5.82 -13.23
CA LEU A 465 -0.76 -6.57 -14.26
C LEU A 465 0.26 -7.54 -13.67
N TRP A 466 1.21 -7.04 -12.86
CA TRP A 466 2.26 -7.91 -12.31
C TRP A 466 1.70 -8.87 -11.27
N SER A 467 0.75 -8.44 -10.42
CA SER A 467 0.13 -9.34 -9.44
C SER A 467 -0.75 -10.39 -10.12
N GLY A 468 -1.39 -10.03 -11.23
CA GLY A 468 -2.21 -10.92 -12.04
C GLY A 468 -1.38 -12.04 -12.64
N ILE A 469 -0.20 -11.73 -13.17
CA ILE A 469 0.76 -12.74 -13.66
C ILE A 469 1.13 -13.73 -12.54
N ILE A 470 1.49 -13.22 -11.35
CA ILE A 470 1.81 -14.07 -10.19
C ILE A 470 0.61 -14.97 -9.82
N THR A 471 -0.59 -14.39 -9.78
CA THR A 471 -1.83 -15.10 -9.42
C THR A 471 -2.15 -16.20 -10.43
N ILE A 472 -1.97 -15.93 -11.73
CA ILE A 472 -2.18 -16.92 -12.80
C ILE A 472 -1.17 -18.05 -12.67
N CYS A 473 0.13 -17.75 -12.52
CA CYS A 473 1.16 -18.79 -12.43
C CYS A 473 0.95 -19.71 -11.22
N ILE A 474 0.72 -19.13 -10.04
CA ILE A 474 0.53 -19.93 -8.82
C ILE A 474 -0.85 -20.62 -8.85
N GLY A 475 -1.90 -19.95 -9.32
CA GLY A 475 -3.23 -20.55 -9.41
C GLY A 475 -3.30 -21.74 -10.38
N LEU A 476 -2.58 -21.69 -11.51
CA LEU A 476 -2.44 -22.83 -12.41
C LEU A 476 -1.65 -23.98 -11.76
N TYR A 477 -0.64 -23.67 -10.96
CA TYR A 477 0.06 -24.70 -10.17
C TYR A 477 -0.85 -25.34 -9.13
N ILE A 478 -1.68 -24.56 -8.43
CA ILE A 478 -2.69 -25.09 -7.48
C ILE A 478 -3.65 -26.02 -8.23
N LEU A 479 -4.11 -25.61 -9.42
CA LEU A 479 -4.98 -26.45 -10.25
C LEU A 479 -4.29 -27.75 -10.68
N TYR A 480 -3.04 -27.69 -11.14
CA TYR A 480 -2.24 -28.88 -11.45
C TYR A 480 -2.10 -29.82 -10.25
N ALA A 481 -1.92 -29.29 -9.04
CA ALA A 481 -1.83 -30.10 -7.82
C ALA A 481 -3.15 -30.83 -7.50
N GLN A 482 -4.31 -30.31 -7.92
CA GLN A 482 -5.61 -30.94 -7.65
C GLN A 482 -6.04 -31.95 -8.71
N ILE A 483 -5.79 -31.67 -10.01
CA ILE A 483 -6.31 -32.47 -11.13
C ILE A 483 -5.22 -33.00 -12.06
N GLY A 484 -3.94 -32.94 -11.65
CA GLY A 484 -2.81 -33.42 -12.42
C GLY A 484 -2.70 -32.75 -13.79
N ALA A 485 -2.19 -33.48 -14.78
CA ALA A 485 -1.99 -32.99 -16.15
C ALA A 485 -3.27 -32.56 -16.89
N LEU A 486 -4.46 -32.90 -16.37
CA LEU A 486 -5.74 -32.52 -16.99
C LEU A 486 -6.00 -31.01 -16.95
N PHE A 487 -5.28 -30.25 -16.12
CA PHE A 487 -5.37 -28.78 -16.11
C PHE A 487 -5.03 -28.13 -17.47
N VAL A 488 -4.32 -28.84 -18.36
CA VAL A 488 -3.97 -28.35 -19.70
C VAL A 488 -5.17 -28.37 -20.65
N VAL A 489 -6.10 -29.31 -20.48
CA VAL A 489 -7.29 -29.47 -21.34
C VAL A 489 -8.10 -28.17 -21.45
N PRO A 490 -8.55 -27.52 -20.35
CA PRO A 490 -9.28 -26.26 -20.43
C PRO A 490 -8.45 -25.13 -21.05
N LEU A 491 -7.12 -25.12 -20.88
CA LEU A 491 -6.25 -24.12 -21.49
C LEU A 491 -6.22 -24.29 -23.01
N VAL A 492 -6.10 -25.52 -23.50
CA VAL A 492 -6.11 -25.83 -24.94
C VAL A 492 -7.47 -25.52 -25.55
N VAL A 493 -8.57 -25.92 -24.90
CA VAL A 493 -9.92 -25.61 -25.38
C VAL A 493 -10.15 -24.10 -25.43
N THR A 494 -9.75 -23.37 -24.38
CA THR A 494 -9.85 -21.90 -24.35
C THR A 494 -8.96 -21.26 -25.41
N PHE A 495 -7.75 -21.78 -25.63
CA PHE A 495 -6.85 -21.32 -26.68
C PHE A 495 -7.45 -21.51 -28.07
N ILE A 496 -8.05 -22.68 -28.35
CA ILE A 496 -8.75 -22.95 -29.61
C ILE A 496 -9.93 -21.99 -29.79
N LEU A 497 -10.70 -21.71 -28.72
CA LEU A 497 -11.78 -20.74 -28.77
C LEU A 497 -11.28 -19.32 -29.08
N ILE A 498 -10.18 -18.89 -28.47
CA ILE A 498 -9.55 -17.59 -28.77
C ILE A 498 -9.01 -17.57 -30.21
N CYS A 499 -8.33 -18.62 -30.65
CA CYS A 499 -7.79 -18.70 -32.01
C CYS A 499 -8.89 -18.86 -33.09
N SER A 500 -10.11 -19.23 -32.71
CA SER A 500 -11.21 -19.31 -33.66
C SER A 500 -11.50 -17.93 -34.27
N ALA A 501 -11.54 -17.86 -35.61
CA ALA A 501 -11.64 -16.62 -36.36
C ALA A 501 -12.91 -15.80 -36.04
N SER A 502 -13.94 -16.46 -35.49
CA SER A 502 -15.20 -15.85 -35.06
C SER A 502 -15.11 -15.17 -33.69
N LEU A 503 -14.29 -15.67 -32.75
CA LEU A 503 -14.26 -15.19 -31.37
C LEU A 503 -13.04 -14.31 -31.02
N GLY A 504 -11.80 -14.78 -31.08
CA GLY A 504 -10.69 -14.03 -30.48
C GLY A 504 -10.06 -12.95 -31.36
N ILE A 505 -10.03 -13.12 -32.69
CA ILE A 505 -9.65 -12.03 -33.62
C ILE A 505 -10.61 -10.85 -33.43
N ASN A 506 -11.88 -11.15 -33.17
CA ASN A 506 -12.89 -10.14 -32.94
C ASN A 506 -12.86 -9.61 -31.51
N LEU A 507 -12.53 -10.41 -30.50
CA LEU A 507 -12.39 -9.95 -29.11
C LEU A 507 -11.32 -8.88 -28.96
N GLY A 508 -10.15 -9.06 -29.56
CA GLY A 508 -9.10 -8.03 -29.55
C GLY A 508 -9.53 -6.75 -30.27
N LYS A 509 -10.24 -6.88 -31.40
CA LYS A 509 -10.82 -5.74 -32.12
C LYS A 509 -11.90 -5.05 -31.29
N TRP A 510 -12.82 -5.77 -30.66
CA TRP A 510 -13.89 -5.22 -29.83
C TRP A 510 -13.36 -4.63 -28.53
N GLN A 511 -12.33 -5.21 -27.91
CA GLN A 511 -11.65 -4.63 -26.75
C GLN A 511 -10.95 -3.33 -27.12
N LYS A 512 -10.28 -3.29 -28.28
CA LYS A 512 -9.70 -2.07 -28.83
C LYS A 512 -10.77 -1.02 -29.12
N GLU A 513 -11.83 -1.39 -29.85
CA GLU A 513 -12.94 -0.52 -30.23
C GLU A 513 -13.70 -0.01 -28.99
N TRP A 514 -13.90 -0.85 -27.98
CA TRP A 514 -14.47 -0.47 -26.69
C TRP A 514 -13.53 0.45 -25.90
N GLY A 515 -12.22 0.19 -25.93
CA GLY A 515 -11.20 1.08 -25.36
C GLY A 515 -11.22 2.45 -26.01
N GLU A 516 -11.24 2.51 -27.34
CA GLU A 516 -11.33 3.74 -28.14
C GLU A 516 -12.64 4.50 -27.87
N ARG A 517 -13.78 3.80 -27.79
CA ARG A 517 -15.07 4.43 -27.42
C ARG A 517 -15.11 4.93 -25.98
N THR A 518 -14.52 4.17 -25.05
CA THR A 518 -14.38 4.59 -23.65
C THR A 518 -13.52 5.84 -23.57
N GLU A 519 -12.44 5.92 -24.36
CA GLU A 519 -11.60 7.13 -24.48
C GLU A 519 -12.38 8.32 -25.03
N GLN A 520 -13.14 8.14 -26.11
CA GLN A 520 -14.00 9.18 -26.69
C GLN A 520 -15.03 9.67 -25.66
N ARG A 521 -15.68 8.75 -24.94
CA ARG A 521 -16.65 9.10 -23.89
C ARG A 521 -15.98 9.87 -22.76
N LEU A 522 -14.81 9.44 -22.28
CA LEU A 522 -14.07 10.14 -21.23
C LEU A 522 -13.68 11.55 -21.67
N ALA A 523 -13.25 11.73 -22.92
CA ALA A 523 -12.90 13.04 -23.48
C ALA A 523 -14.12 13.97 -23.68
N VAL A 524 -15.26 13.43 -24.14
CA VAL A 524 -16.50 14.20 -24.26
C VAL A 524 -17.04 14.56 -22.88
N THR A 525 -17.00 13.62 -21.93
CA THR A 525 -17.49 13.86 -20.57
C THR A 525 -16.62 14.89 -19.83
N SER A 526 -15.29 14.83 -20.00
CA SER A 526 -14.39 15.84 -19.44
C SER A 526 -14.61 17.21 -20.09
N SER A 527 -14.73 17.29 -21.41
CA SER A 527 -14.99 18.55 -22.11
C SER A 527 -16.36 19.14 -21.77
N MET A 528 -17.40 18.33 -21.60
CA MET A 528 -18.73 18.78 -21.13
C MET A 528 -18.71 19.27 -19.69
N ALA A 529 -17.87 18.69 -18.82
CA ALA A 529 -17.69 19.18 -17.46
C ALA A 529 -16.96 20.54 -17.41
N HIS A 530 -16.08 20.80 -18.38
CA HIS A 530 -15.33 22.06 -18.48
C HIS A 530 -16.00 23.15 -19.32
N SER A 531 -16.99 22.82 -20.16
CA SER A 531 -17.73 23.79 -20.98
C SER A 531 -19.13 24.05 -20.43
N ALA A 532 -19.38 25.28 -19.95
CA ALA A 532 -20.71 25.75 -19.53
C ALA A 532 -21.72 25.69 -20.72
N PRO A 533 -23.05 25.73 -20.47
CA PRO A 533 -24.11 25.03 -21.22
C PRO A 533 -24.49 25.63 -22.60
N ARG A 534 -23.55 26.21 -23.34
CA ARG A 534 -23.82 26.98 -24.56
C ARG A 534 -24.00 26.11 -25.82
N SER A 535 -23.81 24.79 -25.73
CA SER A 535 -24.06 23.85 -26.83
C SER A 535 -24.73 22.56 -26.34
N ARG A 536 -25.90 22.67 -25.73
CA ARG A 536 -26.74 21.51 -25.38
C ARG A 536 -27.62 21.02 -26.55
N ASN A 537 -27.73 21.78 -27.64
CA ASN A 537 -28.77 21.58 -28.65
C ASN A 537 -28.30 20.84 -29.92
N GLY A 538 -27.22 20.06 -29.87
CA GLY A 538 -26.74 19.33 -31.05
C GLY A 538 -25.88 18.11 -30.79
N LEU A 539 -25.47 17.85 -29.54
CA LEU A 539 -24.68 16.67 -29.22
C LEU A 539 -25.62 15.52 -28.81
N SER A 540 -26.29 14.92 -29.80
CA SER A 540 -26.96 13.63 -29.60
C SER A 540 -25.87 12.58 -29.36
N LEU A 541 -25.53 12.35 -28.10
CA LEU A 541 -24.62 11.31 -27.63
C LEU A 541 -25.28 9.93 -27.83
N GLN A 542 -25.30 9.43 -29.07
CA GLN A 542 -25.44 8.01 -29.34
C GLN A 542 -24.09 7.31 -29.17
N VAL A 543 -23.47 7.46 -27.99
CA VAL A 543 -22.38 6.55 -27.58
C VAL A 543 -23.06 5.38 -26.90
N SER A 544 -23.58 4.47 -27.73
CA SER A 544 -24.02 3.16 -27.25
C SER A 544 -22.76 2.37 -26.92
N ASP A 545 -22.32 2.46 -25.66
CA ASP A 545 -21.42 1.46 -25.12
C ASP A 545 -22.18 0.15 -25.06
N ASP A 546 -21.91 -0.75 -26.01
CA ASP A 546 -22.41 -2.11 -25.94
C ASP A 546 -21.29 -3.06 -25.48
N PRO A 547 -20.92 -3.06 -24.18
CA PRO A 547 -19.94 -4.00 -23.65
C PRO A 547 -20.47 -5.44 -23.68
N ARG A 548 -21.76 -5.64 -24.04
CA ARG A 548 -22.41 -6.95 -24.01
C ARG A 548 -21.65 -7.96 -24.86
N LYS A 549 -21.04 -7.56 -25.99
CA LYS A 549 -20.24 -8.48 -26.80
C LYS A 549 -18.98 -8.94 -26.05
N CYS A 550 -18.15 -8.01 -25.57
CA CYS A 550 -16.94 -8.34 -24.79
C CYS A 550 -17.27 -9.17 -23.54
N VAL A 551 -18.31 -8.79 -22.80
CA VAL A 551 -18.77 -9.48 -21.59
C VAL A 551 -19.36 -10.86 -21.92
N PHE A 552 -20.16 -10.98 -22.98
CA PHE A 552 -20.72 -12.25 -23.43
C PHE A 552 -19.63 -13.24 -23.83
N PHE A 553 -18.63 -12.80 -24.59
CA PHE A 553 -17.51 -13.66 -24.98
C PHE A 553 -16.58 -13.99 -23.81
N ALA A 554 -16.36 -13.06 -22.88
CA ALA A 554 -15.68 -13.32 -21.62
C ALA A 554 -16.39 -14.42 -20.80
N ASN A 555 -17.70 -14.31 -20.67
CA ASN A 555 -18.53 -15.29 -19.95
C ASN A 555 -18.54 -16.65 -20.66
N ILE A 556 -18.54 -16.69 -22.00
CA ILE A 556 -18.39 -17.94 -22.76
C ILE A 556 -17.02 -18.56 -22.52
N GLY A 557 -15.95 -17.75 -22.51
CA GLY A 557 -14.60 -18.22 -22.20
C GLY A 557 -14.52 -18.84 -20.81
N GLN A 558 -15.04 -18.14 -19.80
CA GLN A 558 -15.11 -18.64 -18.42
C GLN A 558 -15.96 -19.91 -18.30
N GLY A 559 -17.15 -19.92 -18.91
CA GLY A 559 -18.05 -21.07 -18.88
C GLY A 559 -17.42 -22.29 -19.55
N THR A 560 -16.75 -22.10 -20.69
CA THR A 560 -16.04 -23.18 -21.37
C THR A 560 -14.88 -23.70 -20.52
N LEU A 561 -14.08 -22.83 -19.91
CA LEU A 561 -12.96 -23.21 -19.06
C LEU A 561 -13.44 -24.10 -17.89
N LEU A 562 -14.54 -23.72 -17.24
CA LEU A 562 -15.13 -24.50 -16.15
C LEU A 562 -15.69 -25.85 -16.64
N VAL A 563 -16.55 -25.84 -17.67
CA VAL A 563 -17.17 -27.06 -18.20
C VAL A 563 -16.14 -28.04 -18.74
N SER A 564 -15.16 -27.56 -19.51
CA SER A 564 -14.12 -28.41 -20.09
C SER A 564 -13.21 -29.03 -19.04
N THR A 565 -12.91 -28.33 -17.93
CA THR A 565 -12.11 -28.88 -16.84
C THR A 565 -12.80 -30.08 -16.19
N PHE A 566 -14.06 -29.90 -15.77
CA PHE A 566 -14.77 -30.96 -15.05
C PHE A 566 -15.27 -32.07 -15.98
N ALA A 567 -15.62 -31.76 -17.22
CA ALA A 567 -15.91 -32.78 -18.22
C ALA A 567 -14.67 -33.66 -18.49
N ALA A 568 -13.49 -33.07 -18.63
CA ALA A 568 -12.25 -33.82 -18.83
C ALA A 568 -11.95 -34.72 -17.63
N LEU A 569 -12.05 -34.20 -16.40
CA LEU A 569 -11.84 -34.98 -15.18
C LEU A 569 -12.84 -36.14 -15.06
N ALA A 570 -14.12 -35.89 -15.32
CA ALA A 570 -15.17 -36.92 -15.28
C ALA A 570 -14.94 -38.02 -16.34
N ILE A 571 -14.61 -37.64 -17.58
CA ILE A 571 -14.35 -38.59 -18.67
C ILE A 571 -13.10 -39.43 -18.36
N THR A 572 -12.00 -38.80 -17.93
CA THR A 572 -10.74 -39.50 -17.64
C THR A 572 -10.87 -40.45 -16.47
N THR A 573 -11.58 -40.07 -15.40
CA THR A 573 -11.78 -40.95 -14.23
C THR A 573 -12.68 -42.15 -14.55
N GLN A 574 -13.63 -42.01 -15.47
CA GLN A 574 -14.46 -43.12 -15.97
C GLN A 574 -13.66 -44.09 -16.87
N ILE A 575 -12.79 -43.57 -17.75
CA ILE A 575 -12.00 -44.38 -18.69
C ILE A 575 -10.77 -45.02 -18.00
N HIS A 576 -10.15 -44.30 -17.07
CA HIS A 576 -8.97 -44.72 -16.33
C HIS A 576 -9.25 -44.71 -14.82
N PRO A 577 -9.79 -45.82 -14.27
CA PRO A 577 -10.14 -45.91 -12.85
C PRO A 577 -8.96 -45.71 -11.89
N ASN A 578 -7.73 -45.94 -12.35
CA ASN A 578 -6.50 -45.76 -11.58
C ASN A 578 -5.90 -44.35 -11.69
N TYR A 579 -6.64 -43.38 -12.22
CA TYR A 579 -6.17 -42.01 -12.30
C TYR A 579 -5.92 -41.44 -10.88
N PRO A 580 -4.77 -40.80 -10.60
CA PRO A 580 -4.41 -40.42 -9.22
C PRO A 580 -5.35 -39.41 -8.56
N HIS A 581 -6.14 -38.67 -9.34
CA HIS A 581 -7.04 -37.63 -8.85
C HIS A 581 -8.50 -38.04 -9.09
N PRO A 582 -9.25 -38.46 -8.05
CA PRO A 582 -10.63 -38.90 -8.22
C PRO A 582 -11.57 -37.74 -8.55
N PHE A 583 -12.69 -38.05 -9.21
CA PHE A 583 -13.80 -37.11 -9.37
C PHE A 583 -14.64 -37.10 -8.09
N ASP A 584 -14.13 -36.47 -7.03
CA ASP A 584 -14.77 -36.33 -5.72
C ASP A 584 -15.07 -34.87 -5.36
N GLN A 585 -15.82 -34.67 -4.27
CA GLN A 585 -16.24 -33.33 -3.84
C GLN A 585 -15.02 -32.46 -3.47
N ILE A 586 -14.02 -33.00 -2.76
CA ILE A 586 -12.78 -32.26 -2.44
C ILE A 586 -12.09 -31.75 -3.71
N THR A 587 -11.81 -32.64 -4.67
CA THR A 587 -11.08 -32.30 -5.89
C THR A 587 -11.85 -31.29 -6.72
N VAL A 588 -13.16 -31.51 -6.92
CA VAL A 588 -14.00 -30.65 -7.75
C VAL A 588 -14.12 -29.23 -7.17
N PHE A 589 -14.46 -29.10 -5.88
CA PHE A 589 -14.65 -27.78 -5.28
C PHE A 589 -13.32 -27.03 -5.05
N THR A 590 -12.24 -27.74 -4.75
CA THR A 590 -10.91 -27.12 -4.63
C THR A 590 -10.42 -26.64 -5.99
N ALA A 591 -10.57 -27.45 -7.04
CA ALA A 591 -10.24 -27.06 -8.41
C ALA A 591 -11.11 -25.90 -8.89
N LEU A 592 -12.42 -25.90 -8.59
CA LEU A 592 -13.33 -24.79 -8.92
C LEU A 592 -12.87 -23.48 -8.27
N SER A 593 -12.46 -23.55 -7.00
CA SER A 593 -11.94 -22.39 -6.27
C SER A 593 -10.64 -21.87 -6.89
N ALA A 594 -9.72 -22.77 -7.27
CA ALA A 594 -8.49 -22.39 -7.98
C ALA A 594 -8.78 -21.77 -9.36
N LEU A 595 -9.73 -22.33 -10.12
CA LEU A 595 -10.16 -21.77 -11.40
C LEU A 595 -10.74 -20.35 -11.22
N ASN A 596 -11.56 -20.12 -10.20
CA ASN A 596 -12.12 -18.79 -9.92
C ASN A 596 -11.03 -17.75 -9.59
N VAL A 597 -10.00 -18.15 -8.84
CA VAL A 597 -8.85 -17.30 -8.53
C VAL A 597 -8.06 -16.92 -9.80
N VAL A 598 -7.90 -17.83 -10.75
CA VAL A 598 -7.20 -17.57 -12.02
C VAL A 598 -8.06 -16.79 -13.03
N THR A 599 -9.37 -17.02 -13.04
CA THR A 599 -10.27 -16.49 -14.06
C THR A 599 -10.31 -14.97 -14.09
N TYR A 600 -10.44 -14.32 -12.92
CA TYR A 600 -10.56 -12.86 -12.86
C TYR A 600 -9.31 -12.14 -13.41
N PRO A 601 -8.07 -12.49 -12.98
CA PRO A 601 -6.86 -11.94 -13.57
C PRO A 601 -6.75 -12.17 -15.08
N VAL A 602 -7.08 -13.37 -15.57
CA VAL A 602 -7.03 -13.68 -17.02
C VAL A 602 -7.96 -12.77 -17.81
N LEU A 603 -9.18 -12.58 -17.32
CA LEU A 603 -10.18 -11.74 -17.98
C LEU A 603 -9.74 -10.27 -18.03
N MET A 604 -9.20 -9.77 -16.92
CA MET A 604 -8.87 -8.35 -16.78
C MET A 604 -7.49 -7.97 -17.34
N LEU A 605 -6.61 -8.94 -17.63
CA LEU A 605 -5.24 -8.69 -18.08
C LEU A 605 -5.18 -7.81 -19.33
N GLY A 606 -6.00 -8.12 -20.34
CA GLY A 606 -6.06 -7.34 -21.58
C GLY A 606 -6.55 -5.90 -21.36
N GLN A 607 -7.56 -5.73 -20.50
CA GLN A 607 -8.09 -4.41 -20.17
C GLN A 607 -7.07 -3.58 -19.38
N HIS A 608 -6.41 -4.18 -18.39
CA HIS A 608 -5.38 -3.48 -17.61
C HIS A 608 -4.17 -3.10 -18.48
N PHE A 609 -3.77 -3.97 -19.41
CA PHE A 609 -2.70 -3.67 -20.36
C PHE A 609 -3.06 -2.47 -21.25
N ALA A 610 -4.27 -2.45 -21.82
CA ALA A 610 -4.74 -1.34 -22.64
C ALA A 610 -4.78 -0.01 -21.88
N LEU A 611 -5.30 -0.01 -20.64
CA LEU A 611 -5.35 1.18 -19.79
C LEU A 611 -3.95 1.69 -19.43
N SER A 612 -3.02 0.80 -19.07
CA SER A 612 -1.63 1.17 -18.80
C SER A 612 -0.92 1.74 -20.04
N PHE A 613 -1.17 1.18 -21.23
CA PHE A 613 -0.60 1.67 -22.49
C PHE A 613 -1.15 3.05 -22.87
N ALA A 614 -2.47 3.27 -22.75
CA ALA A 614 -3.09 4.56 -23.01
C ALA A 614 -2.59 5.66 -22.04
N ALA A 615 -2.37 5.30 -20.77
CA ALA A 615 -1.76 6.19 -19.80
C ALA A 615 -0.30 6.50 -20.13
N TYR A 616 0.48 5.53 -20.62
CA TYR A 616 1.84 5.78 -21.08
C TYR A 616 1.88 6.79 -22.24
N ALA A 617 0.96 6.69 -23.20
CA ALA A 617 0.84 7.67 -24.28
C ALA A 617 0.49 9.08 -23.76
N SER A 618 -0.45 9.15 -22.80
CA SER A 618 -0.85 10.41 -22.14
C SER A 618 0.32 11.03 -21.36
N PHE A 619 1.06 10.19 -20.63
CA PHE A 619 2.26 10.58 -19.90
C PHE A 619 3.34 11.15 -20.83
N LYS A 620 3.53 10.55 -22.01
CA LYS A 620 4.46 11.05 -23.02
C LYS A 620 4.05 12.42 -23.59
N ARG A 621 2.74 12.66 -23.77
CA ARG A 621 2.24 13.98 -24.17
C ARG A 621 2.52 15.04 -23.11
N VAL A 622 2.31 14.72 -21.83
CA VAL A 622 2.66 15.59 -20.70
C VAL A 622 4.15 15.89 -20.68
N GLU A 623 5.02 14.88 -20.80
CA GLU A 623 6.47 15.07 -20.88
C GLU A 623 6.87 15.97 -22.05
N ASN A 624 6.31 15.75 -23.23
CA ASN A 624 6.62 16.56 -24.41
C ASN A 624 6.22 18.02 -24.23
N PHE A 625 5.06 18.30 -23.61
CA PHE A 625 4.63 19.66 -23.29
C PHE A 625 5.57 20.35 -22.30
N LEU A 626 5.98 19.64 -21.25
CA LEU A 626 6.91 20.18 -20.25
C LEU A 626 8.31 20.50 -20.83
N LEU A 627 8.65 19.89 -21.96
CA LEU A 627 9.92 20.09 -22.67
C LEU A 627 9.83 21.10 -23.83
N MET A 628 8.69 21.78 -24.02
CA MET A 628 8.56 22.86 -25.01
C MET A 628 9.44 24.07 -24.67
N GLU A 629 9.77 24.85 -25.70
CA GLU A 629 10.59 26.04 -25.57
C GLU A 629 9.88 27.11 -24.73
N GLU A 630 10.62 27.66 -23.77
CA GLU A 630 10.12 28.73 -22.90
C GLU A 630 10.46 30.08 -23.53
N LYS A 631 9.65 31.09 -23.22
CA LYS A 631 9.99 32.48 -23.52
C LYS A 631 11.29 32.82 -22.79
N GLU A 632 12.26 33.37 -23.52
CA GLU A 632 13.46 33.91 -22.88
C GLU A 632 13.06 35.07 -21.96
N THR A 633 13.30 34.91 -20.65
CA THR A 633 13.13 35.97 -19.65
C THR A 633 14.27 36.99 -19.67
N ASN A 634 15.31 36.75 -20.48
CA ASN A 634 16.49 37.59 -20.55
C ASN A 634 16.42 38.51 -21.78
N ALA A 635 15.51 39.48 -21.77
CA ALA A 635 15.98 40.80 -22.17
C ALA A 635 16.69 41.33 -20.93
N PRO A 636 18.02 41.53 -20.94
CA PRO A 636 18.66 42.26 -19.86
C PRO A 636 18.06 43.66 -19.89
N VAL A 637 17.07 43.91 -19.02
CA VAL A 637 17.00 45.21 -18.42
C VAL A 637 18.29 45.26 -17.63
N ALA A 638 19.29 45.99 -18.14
CA ALA A 638 20.50 46.25 -17.39
C ALA A 638 20.04 46.99 -16.12
N ASP A 639 19.87 46.26 -15.02
CA ASP A 639 19.40 46.84 -13.76
C ASP A 639 20.39 47.90 -13.24
N ASP A 640 21.65 47.83 -13.66
CA ASP A 640 22.66 48.88 -13.42
C ASP A 640 22.33 50.23 -14.10
N GLU A 641 21.55 50.20 -15.19
CA GLU A 641 21.00 51.41 -15.82
C GLU A 641 19.58 51.73 -15.35
N ALA A 642 18.76 50.73 -14.98
CA ALA A 642 17.38 50.96 -14.54
C ALA A 642 17.27 51.61 -13.15
N GLU A 643 18.16 51.31 -12.19
CA GLU A 643 18.21 52.05 -10.92
C GLU A 643 18.69 53.50 -11.11
N ASN A 644 19.65 53.72 -12.02
CA ASN A 644 20.10 55.07 -12.39
C ASN A 644 19.05 55.84 -13.19
N PHE A 645 18.20 55.16 -13.97
CA PHE A 645 17.10 55.77 -14.71
C PHE A 645 15.91 56.07 -13.81
N SER A 646 15.58 55.20 -12.85
CA SER A 646 14.53 55.44 -11.85
C SER A 646 14.87 56.60 -10.92
N ALA A 647 16.13 56.70 -10.48
CA ALA A 647 16.61 57.83 -9.67
C ALA A 647 16.69 59.15 -10.47
N LYS A 648 16.95 59.12 -11.78
CA LYS A 648 16.93 60.32 -12.66
C LYS A 648 15.55 60.67 -13.23
N ALA A 649 14.63 59.72 -13.34
CA ALA A 649 13.29 59.93 -13.88
C ALA A 649 12.36 60.64 -12.89
N ILE A 650 12.70 60.65 -11.60
CA ILE A 650 11.93 61.37 -10.57
C ILE A 650 12.28 62.88 -10.55
N ASP A 651 13.41 63.32 -11.12
CA ASP A 651 13.90 64.70 -10.95
C ASP A 651 14.07 65.55 -12.22
N HIS A 652 13.56 65.11 -13.38
CA HIS A 652 13.55 65.95 -14.59
C HIS A 652 12.16 66.03 -15.25
N GLN A 653 11.37 67.01 -14.79
CA GLN A 653 10.30 67.62 -15.58
C GLN A 653 10.92 68.44 -16.72
N GLY A 654 11.16 67.79 -17.86
CA GLY A 654 11.42 68.42 -19.15
C GLY A 654 10.68 67.66 -20.26
N PRO A 655 10.14 68.32 -21.29
CA PRO A 655 9.14 67.72 -22.20
C PRO A 655 9.68 66.68 -23.21
N SER A 656 10.89 66.12 -23.05
CA SER A 656 11.53 65.36 -24.15
C SER A 656 12.49 64.22 -23.76
N THR A 657 12.40 63.62 -22.58
CA THR A 657 13.11 62.35 -22.30
C THR A 657 12.21 61.15 -22.65
N PRO A 658 12.59 60.28 -23.59
CA PRO A 658 11.80 59.10 -23.90
C PRO A 658 11.86 58.11 -22.72
N ILE A 659 10.68 57.73 -22.22
CA ILE A 659 10.50 56.78 -21.10
C ILE A 659 10.93 55.35 -21.52
N ILE A 660 10.90 55.05 -22.82
CA ILE A 660 11.30 53.77 -23.41
C ILE A 660 12.19 54.07 -24.61
N LYS A 661 13.40 53.50 -24.62
CA LYS A 661 14.36 53.60 -25.72
C LYS A 661 14.57 52.23 -26.34
N CYS A 662 14.22 52.07 -27.62
CA CYS A 662 14.49 50.86 -28.40
C CYS A 662 15.48 51.24 -29.52
N GLU A 663 16.70 50.71 -29.47
CA GLU A 663 17.72 50.89 -30.51
C GLU A 663 18.07 49.51 -31.10
N ASP A 664 18.12 49.42 -32.44
CA ASP A 664 18.48 48.21 -33.20
C ASP A 664 17.75 46.92 -32.79
N ALA A 665 16.50 47.06 -32.31
CA ALA A 665 15.72 45.94 -31.82
C ALA A 665 15.06 45.17 -32.98
N THR A 666 15.46 43.90 -33.15
CA THR A 666 14.80 42.98 -34.08
C THR A 666 13.86 42.06 -33.32
N LEU A 667 12.57 42.09 -33.65
CA LEU A 667 11.55 41.24 -33.03
C LEU A 667 11.11 40.14 -34.00
N GLN A 668 10.89 38.92 -33.50
CA GLN A 668 10.41 37.80 -34.30
C GLN A 668 9.37 36.99 -33.53
N TRP A 669 8.29 36.58 -34.20
CA TRP A 669 7.21 35.79 -33.59
C TRP A 669 7.59 34.32 -33.36
N SER A 670 8.53 33.80 -34.15
CA SER A 670 9.01 32.42 -34.10
C SER A 670 10.52 32.40 -34.09
N PRO A 671 11.18 31.50 -33.33
CA PRO A 671 12.63 31.33 -33.34
C PRO A 671 13.22 30.97 -34.71
N LYS A 672 12.38 30.52 -35.65
CA LYS A 672 12.73 30.16 -37.03
C LYS A 672 12.01 31.02 -38.08
N GLY A 673 11.25 32.03 -37.64
CA GLY A 673 10.49 32.89 -38.53
C GLY A 673 11.30 34.10 -38.96
N ASP A 674 10.89 34.74 -40.05
CA ASP A 674 11.48 36.01 -40.47
C ASP A 674 11.23 37.10 -39.42
N PRO A 675 12.18 38.01 -39.20
CA PRO A 675 12.00 39.13 -38.31
C PRO A 675 10.88 40.06 -38.80
N ILE A 676 10.13 40.59 -37.85
CA ILE A 676 9.13 41.63 -38.09
C ILE A 676 9.92 42.92 -38.32
N ASN A 677 10.14 43.27 -39.58
CA ASN A 677 10.65 44.59 -39.92
C ASN A 677 9.53 45.60 -39.62
N GLY A 678 9.72 46.44 -38.61
CA GLY A 678 8.87 47.60 -38.38
C GLY A 678 9.19 48.67 -39.43
N GLU A 679 8.18 49.15 -40.15
CA GLU A 679 8.25 50.43 -40.87
C GLU A 679 8.20 51.61 -39.89
#